data_AF-A0A7K4IAN5-F1
#
_entry.id   AF-A0A7K4IAN5-F1
#
_cell.length_a   1.000
_cell.length_b   1.000
_cell.length_c   1.000
_cell.angle_alpha   90.00
_cell.angle_beta   90.00
_cell.angle_gamma   90.00
#
_symmetry.space_group_name_H-M   'P 1'
#
loop_
_entity.id
_entity.type
_entity.pdbx_description
1 polymer ?
#
loop_
_entity_poly.entity_id
_entity_poly.type
_entity_poly.pdbx_seq_one_letter_code
_entity_poly.pdbx_strand_id
1 'polypeptide(L)'
;MDALQWRRELDRAAEIQRMLISINPSLQEQTDRIVRHLQDVFAELSKAEAELNAASVLKKRKVQQRVEKIGGELQQDFMRAIRDMADLMRKEHREMMTLLPKLQESKPAEAKTLSSIAFPSVAAGDSKDAATLFEFADLFSKKHVSLRMDVLRETKSLLDENKRIVETYERYVTIDRSEVATTISNDDISHLSLQDLLTTEAKLKAERTYLDGRKDEVSRMLGVSLISGIEGLQASVETATRLGLDLPMDFSQKLRVLAREASGATNLTTLVALESQYQAARQQMSNVLRDKIINMKHEITQKIVAGGIPTTADVIPQAPVVSVENMDVAMLLSSYSRMVEWDSQVRLALRDRVEEILEELEIATDAPDDTGIRDVVGTRQFLATSKETLSKADIDTLVALYLKAKTMRDTAKQHVTEVIKQYITRFQELASSADRVLDYAQLSKKAPKVEDLEGGLVYLLQSLGSLRGAVESGVATFRSACLQEIDAIVEDLQTIKPAYAEIFMPIVVDLEDAADRIKKMDDFGQIRLEMKTIKDSIILKAKESLENLRYRLGVKIRLAAAKLMGAGVEIPSEVQEGIAELNSIGVAAETVFTLPQLARKMIELYERKISHTIIERLESEVTRLHTSLTRAREVGVDVDKEVETLADMKTTPPQELEDAADMFDKLMNITVSESLHKKIRARADQAYVQLKGAISIFENKGMSDFVSRLNQLIETVPTQLAKQSKHVYDALDVCLTLANIQEEMVSVIKNMALKDGEVYAKMLRERSQYYTTIERVYEHHPKDFSRLIYDLDRMQAVETSLKGVKLLDEALSLYNELKQLREGWLDKAQKMDTWHKTIPVYMAGFSPSASADIREKFLEDVSKKIRETYSREDISSYLIWAVREIAASMKK
;
A
#
# COMPACT_ATOMS: atom_id res chain seq x y z
N MET A 1 27.27 -129.82 46.36
CA MET A 1 26.19 -129.29 45.51
C MET A 1 26.78 -128.99 44.15
N ASP A 2 26.05 -129.23 43.06
CA ASP A 2 26.48 -128.80 41.73
C ASP A 2 26.21 -127.28 41.56
N ALA A 3 26.80 -126.65 40.54
CA ALA A 3 26.61 -125.23 40.28
C ALA A 3 25.14 -124.83 40.06
N LEU A 4 24.29 -125.76 39.60
CA LEU A 4 22.89 -125.49 39.33
C LEU A 4 22.07 -125.42 40.63
N GLN A 5 22.39 -126.25 41.63
CA GLN A 5 21.87 -126.15 42.99
C GLN A 5 22.33 -124.87 43.69
N TRP A 6 23.61 -124.51 43.57
CA TRP A 6 24.14 -123.26 44.15
C TRP A 6 23.46 -122.02 43.59
N ARG A 7 23.21 -121.99 42.28
CA ARG A 7 22.48 -120.88 41.65
C ARG A 7 21.09 -120.67 42.25
N ARG A 8 20.34 -121.73 42.52
CA ARG A 8 19.00 -121.64 43.14
C ARG A 8 19.06 -121.06 44.56
N GLU A 9 20.06 -121.44 45.34
CA GLU A 9 20.23 -120.93 46.71
C GLU A 9 20.68 -119.46 46.70
N LEU A 10 21.51 -119.04 45.75
CA LEU A 10 21.89 -117.63 45.57
C LEU A 10 20.73 -116.76 45.09
N ASP A 11 19.90 -117.26 44.18
CA ASP A 11 18.68 -116.58 43.75
C ASP A 11 17.73 -116.37 44.95
N ARG A 12 17.58 -117.39 45.81
CA ARG A 12 16.80 -117.29 47.05
C ARG A 12 17.37 -116.23 48.00
N ALA A 13 18.68 -116.18 48.21
CA ALA A 13 19.30 -115.14 49.03
C ALA A 13 19.11 -113.73 48.45
N ALA A 14 19.17 -113.59 47.11
CA ALA A 14 18.89 -112.33 46.43
C ALA A 14 17.42 -111.90 46.56
N GLU A 15 16.47 -112.84 46.60
CA GLU A 15 15.07 -112.53 46.85
C GLU A 15 14.82 -112.11 48.31
N ILE A 16 15.44 -112.77 49.29
CA ILE A 16 15.40 -112.35 50.71
C ILE A 16 15.95 -110.93 50.86
N GLN A 17 17.05 -110.60 50.17
CA GLN A 17 17.58 -109.25 50.09
C GLN A 17 16.53 -108.26 49.55
N ARG A 18 15.87 -108.56 48.43
CA ARG A 18 14.86 -107.66 47.86
C ARG A 18 13.70 -107.42 48.82
N MET A 19 13.29 -108.45 49.56
CA MET A 19 12.24 -108.34 50.59
C MET A 19 12.70 -107.43 51.74
N LEU A 20 13.94 -107.58 52.22
CA LEU A 20 14.53 -106.67 53.22
C LEU A 20 14.53 -105.22 52.75
N ILE A 21 14.95 -104.96 51.51
CA ILE A 21 14.98 -103.62 50.91
C ILE A 21 13.56 -103.04 50.79
N SER A 22 12.56 -103.86 50.45
CA SER A 22 11.17 -103.41 50.35
C SER A 22 10.56 -102.99 51.69
N ILE A 23 11.01 -103.62 52.79
CA ILE A 23 10.60 -103.26 54.16
C ILE A 23 11.35 -102.01 54.59
N ASN A 24 12.68 -102.02 54.43
CA ASN A 24 13.55 -100.93 54.81
C ASN A 24 14.60 -100.64 53.71
N PRO A 25 14.36 -99.60 52.88
CA PRO A 25 15.28 -99.23 51.81
C PRO A 25 16.70 -98.87 52.28
N SER A 26 16.90 -98.47 53.55
CA SER A 26 18.23 -98.12 54.05
C SER A 26 19.18 -99.32 54.15
N LEU A 27 18.66 -100.54 54.11
CA LEU A 27 19.45 -101.77 54.17
C LEU A 27 20.03 -102.19 52.79
N GLN A 28 19.74 -101.44 51.73
CA GLN A 28 20.16 -101.78 50.37
C GLN A 28 21.69 -101.94 50.26
N GLU A 29 22.47 -100.99 50.77
CA GLU A 29 23.93 -101.05 50.61
C GLU A 29 24.55 -102.23 51.38
N GLN A 30 24.06 -102.50 52.59
CA GLN A 30 24.54 -103.61 53.42
C GLN A 30 24.20 -104.97 52.80
N THR A 31 22.97 -105.14 52.33
CA THR A 31 22.49 -106.42 51.77
C THR A 31 23.03 -106.67 50.36
N ASP A 32 23.25 -105.62 49.55
CA ASP A 32 23.95 -105.68 48.25
C ASP A 32 25.36 -106.26 48.40
N ARG A 33 26.14 -105.80 49.39
CA ARG A 33 27.50 -106.29 49.62
C ARG A 33 27.51 -107.78 49.94
N ILE A 34 26.55 -108.25 50.75
CA ILE A 34 26.43 -109.67 51.12
C ILE A 34 26.16 -110.53 49.88
N VAL A 35 25.19 -110.16 49.05
CA VAL A 35 24.82 -110.96 47.87
C VAL A 35 25.89 -110.89 46.77
N ARG A 36 26.50 -109.72 46.53
CA ARG A 36 27.60 -109.60 45.55
C ARG A 36 28.78 -110.47 45.93
N HIS A 37 29.16 -110.49 47.21
CA HIS A 37 30.25 -111.36 47.68
C HIS A 37 29.98 -112.84 47.37
N LEU A 38 28.76 -113.32 47.61
CA LEU A 38 28.38 -114.69 47.27
C LEU A 38 28.42 -114.96 45.75
N GLN A 39 27.98 -114.00 44.94
CA GLN A 39 28.02 -114.09 43.47
C GLN A 39 29.45 -114.13 42.94
N ASP A 40 30.38 -113.36 43.52
CA ASP A 40 31.79 -113.36 43.14
C ASP A 40 32.44 -114.72 43.43
N VAL A 41 32.22 -115.27 44.63
CA VAL A 41 32.73 -116.61 45.01
C VAL A 41 32.12 -117.70 44.13
N PHE A 42 30.84 -117.60 43.78
CA PHE A 42 30.19 -118.51 42.84
C PHE A 42 30.71 -118.40 41.40
N ALA A 43 31.06 -117.19 40.95
CA ALA A 43 31.69 -116.99 39.65
C ALA A 43 33.08 -117.63 39.61
N GLU A 44 33.85 -117.56 40.70
CA GLU A 44 35.12 -118.28 40.84
C GLU A 44 34.91 -119.80 40.82
N LEU A 45 33.88 -120.31 41.52
CA LEU A 45 33.52 -121.73 41.49
C LEU A 45 33.19 -122.19 40.07
N SER A 46 32.34 -121.43 39.37
CA SER A 46 31.92 -121.73 37.99
C SER A 46 33.09 -121.74 37.01
N LYS A 47 34.05 -120.81 37.17
CA LYS A 47 35.31 -120.81 36.39
C LYS A 47 36.16 -122.04 36.71
N ALA A 48 36.31 -122.39 37.99
CA ALA A 48 37.09 -123.54 38.41
C ALA A 48 36.46 -124.87 37.93
N GLU A 49 35.13 -124.99 37.89
CA GLU A 49 34.42 -126.14 37.32
C GLU A 49 34.59 -126.23 35.80
N ALA A 50 34.53 -125.10 35.09
CA ALA A 50 34.82 -125.06 33.65
C ALA A 50 36.26 -125.47 33.34
N GLU A 51 37.23 -124.99 34.13
CA GLU A 51 38.64 -125.42 34.06
C GLU A 51 38.77 -126.93 34.34
N LEU A 52 38.03 -127.48 35.31
CA LEU A 52 38.06 -128.90 35.64
C LEU A 52 37.57 -129.76 34.49
N ASN A 53 36.51 -129.31 33.80
CA ASN A 53 35.95 -129.99 32.64
C ASN A 53 36.91 -129.96 31.44
N ALA A 54 37.71 -128.90 31.29
CA ALA A 54 38.68 -128.73 30.21
C ALA A 54 40.10 -129.27 30.49
N ALA A 55 40.43 -129.64 31.73
CA ALA A 55 41.77 -130.02 32.14
C ALA A 55 42.20 -131.43 31.70
N SER A 56 43.47 -131.58 31.29
CA SER A 56 44.10 -132.88 30.99
C SER A 56 44.26 -133.75 32.24
N VAL A 57 44.39 -135.08 32.06
CA VAL A 57 44.37 -136.09 33.15
C VAL A 57 45.33 -135.76 34.31
N LEU A 58 46.52 -135.22 34.01
CA LEU A 58 47.51 -134.83 35.02
C LEU A 58 47.14 -133.56 35.82
N LYS A 59 46.38 -132.62 35.24
CA LYS A 59 45.94 -131.38 35.90
C LYS A 59 44.59 -131.53 36.63
N LYS A 60 43.78 -132.52 36.24
CA LYS A 60 42.40 -132.70 36.71
C LYS A 60 42.29 -132.81 38.23
N ARG A 61 43.18 -133.56 38.90
CA ARG A 61 43.18 -133.74 40.37
C ARG A 61 43.42 -132.43 41.13
N LYS A 62 44.30 -131.56 40.63
CA LYS A 62 44.62 -130.26 41.28
C LYS A 62 43.47 -129.26 41.11
N VAL A 63 42.84 -129.22 39.93
CA VAL A 63 41.67 -128.37 39.70
C VAL A 63 40.46 -128.89 40.48
N GLN A 64 40.31 -130.21 40.64
CA GLN A 64 39.23 -130.80 41.44
C GLN A 64 39.34 -130.40 42.92
N GLN A 65 40.54 -130.45 43.51
CA GLN A 65 40.77 -129.95 44.87
C GLN A 65 40.47 -128.44 45.00
N ARG A 66 40.72 -127.64 43.95
CA ARG A 66 40.37 -126.22 43.92
C ARG A 66 38.85 -126.01 43.89
N VAL A 67 38.12 -126.79 43.08
CA VAL A 67 36.65 -126.76 43.03
C VAL A 67 36.05 -127.15 44.38
N GLU A 68 36.53 -128.22 45.01
CA GLU A 68 36.07 -128.64 46.34
C GLU A 68 36.34 -127.57 47.41
N LYS A 69 37.50 -126.90 47.34
CA LYS A 69 37.84 -125.80 48.26
C LYS A 69 36.92 -124.59 48.08
N ILE A 70 36.76 -124.10 46.85
CA ILE A 70 35.90 -122.94 46.56
C ILE A 70 34.43 -123.28 46.87
N GLY A 71 34.00 -124.52 46.60
CA GLY A 71 32.65 -124.98 46.95
C GLY A 71 32.40 -125.02 48.45
N GLY A 72 33.42 -125.37 49.25
CA GLY A 72 33.37 -125.29 50.71
C GLY A 72 33.37 -123.84 51.24
N GLU A 73 34.16 -122.95 50.64
CA GLU A 73 34.17 -121.51 50.94
C GLU A 73 32.79 -120.88 50.65
N LEU A 74 32.23 -121.12 49.46
CA LEU A 74 30.89 -120.68 49.08
C LEU A 74 29.82 -121.18 50.06
N GLN A 75 29.96 -122.42 50.56
CA GLN A 75 29.03 -122.97 51.54
C GLN A 75 29.08 -122.22 52.88
N GLN A 76 30.28 -121.93 53.37
CA GLN A 76 30.46 -121.19 54.62
C GLN A 76 29.98 -119.74 54.50
N ASP A 77 30.28 -119.09 53.38
CA ASP A 77 29.86 -117.71 53.11
C ASP A 77 28.35 -117.62 52.94
N PHE A 78 27.73 -118.58 52.25
CA PHE A 78 26.27 -118.66 52.15
C PHE A 78 25.63 -118.82 53.52
N MET A 79 26.12 -119.74 54.35
CA MET A 79 25.62 -119.94 55.71
C MET A 79 25.78 -118.70 56.60
N ARG A 80 26.83 -117.90 56.37
CA ARG A 80 27.00 -116.61 57.05
C ARG A 80 26.01 -115.57 56.54
N ALA A 81 25.86 -115.43 55.23
CA ALA A 81 24.94 -114.48 54.60
C ALA A 81 23.48 -114.69 55.04
N ILE A 82 23.02 -115.94 55.09
CA ILE A 82 21.66 -116.27 55.54
C ILE A 82 21.46 -115.91 57.01
N ARG A 83 22.46 -116.10 57.87
CA ARG A 83 22.40 -115.66 59.28
C ARG A 83 22.36 -114.14 59.42
N ASP A 84 23.22 -113.43 58.68
CA ASP A 84 23.26 -111.97 58.69
C ASP A 84 21.93 -111.37 58.19
N MET A 85 21.35 -111.94 57.11
CA MET A 85 20.03 -111.54 56.62
C MET A 85 18.90 -111.88 57.61
N ALA A 86 18.98 -113.02 58.30
CA ALA A 86 18.02 -113.38 59.33
C ALA A 86 18.04 -112.37 60.49
N ASP A 87 19.22 -111.93 60.92
CA ASP A 87 19.34 -110.95 62.00
C ASP A 87 18.80 -109.57 61.61
N LEU A 88 19.06 -109.13 60.37
CA LEU A 88 18.46 -107.92 59.82
C LEU A 88 16.93 -108.02 59.79
N MET A 89 16.40 -109.13 59.28
CA MET A 89 14.95 -109.32 59.18
C MET A 89 14.29 -109.44 60.57
N ARG A 90 14.99 -110.05 61.53
CA ARG A 90 14.54 -110.16 62.93
C ARG A 90 14.47 -108.79 63.59
N LYS A 91 15.40 -107.89 63.27
CA LYS A 91 15.38 -106.52 63.77
C LYS A 91 14.15 -105.77 63.24
N GLU A 92 13.92 -105.80 61.94
CA GLU A 92 12.74 -105.17 61.31
C GLU A 92 11.41 -105.76 61.83
N HIS A 93 11.36 -107.08 62.03
CA HIS A 93 10.19 -107.74 62.63
C HIS A 93 9.96 -107.25 64.07
N ARG A 94 11.00 -107.16 64.90
CA ARG A 94 10.88 -106.62 66.26
C ARG A 94 10.41 -105.18 66.27
N GLU A 95 10.96 -104.34 65.40
CA GLU A 95 10.55 -102.93 65.28
C GLU A 95 9.06 -102.84 64.91
N MET A 96 8.59 -103.63 63.95
CA MET A 96 7.16 -103.73 63.64
C MET A 96 6.33 -104.18 64.87
N MET A 97 6.80 -105.18 65.62
CA MET A 97 6.12 -105.63 66.84
C MET A 97 6.02 -104.55 67.92
N THR A 98 6.96 -103.59 67.99
CA THR A 98 6.83 -102.43 68.90
C THR A 98 5.74 -101.45 68.48
N LEU A 99 5.38 -101.40 67.19
CA LEU A 99 4.33 -100.55 66.65
C LEU A 99 2.93 -101.19 66.77
N LEU A 100 2.87 -102.46 67.14
CA LEU A 100 1.63 -103.25 67.19
C LEU A 100 0.54 -102.66 68.10
N PRO A 101 0.83 -102.07 69.28
CA PRO A 101 -0.19 -101.40 70.09
C PRO A 101 -0.87 -100.22 69.37
N LYS A 102 -0.09 -99.38 68.67
CA LYS A 102 -0.62 -98.24 67.88
C LYS A 102 -1.40 -98.71 66.65
N LEU A 103 -0.94 -99.80 66.03
CA LEU A 103 -1.67 -100.45 64.95
C LEU A 103 -2.96 -101.12 65.45
N GLN A 104 -2.99 -101.62 66.69
CA GLN A 104 -4.20 -102.21 67.27
C GLN A 104 -5.30 -101.15 67.46
N GLU A 105 -4.94 -99.92 67.80
CA GLU A 105 -5.87 -98.80 67.95
C GLU A 105 -6.40 -98.27 66.61
N SER A 106 -5.55 -98.23 65.58
CA SER A 106 -5.88 -97.65 64.28
C SER A 106 -6.41 -98.68 63.26
N LYS A 107 -5.80 -99.87 63.20
CA LYS A 107 -6.00 -100.95 62.21
C LYS A 107 -5.93 -102.35 62.86
N PRO A 108 -6.95 -102.76 63.64
CA PRO A 108 -6.92 -103.95 64.49
C PRO A 108 -6.87 -105.29 63.73
N ALA A 109 -7.40 -105.35 62.51
CA ALA A 109 -7.37 -106.57 61.70
C ALA A 109 -5.95 -106.86 61.18
N GLU A 110 -5.28 -105.81 60.72
CA GLU A 110 -3.91 -105.84 60.21
C GLU A 110 -2.92 -106.13 61.34
N ALA A 111 -3.08 -105.48 62.50
CA ALA A 111 -2.29 -105.75 63.70
C ALA A 111 -2.38 -107.23 64.15
N LYS A 112 -3.58 -107.81 64.13
CA LYS A 112 -3.79 -109.23 64.46
C LYS A 112 -3.07 -110.14 63.45
N THR A 113 -3.16 -109.85 62.16
CA THR A 113 -2.46 -110.65 61.13
C THR A 113 -0.94 -110.57 61.27
N LEU A 114 -0.38 -109.39 61.53
CA LEU A 114 1.06 -109.21 61.71
C LEU A 114 1.58 -109.88 62.99
N SER A 115 0.80 -109.85 64.08
CA SER A 115 1.15 -110.53 65.34
C SER A 115 1.23 -112.06 65.20
N SER A 116 0.50 -112.63 64.25
CA SER A 116 0.46 -114.09 64.02
C SER A 116 1.66 -114.63 63.24
N ILE A 117 2.48 -113.74 62.67
CA ILE A 117 3.65 -114.10 61.88
C ILE A 117 4.85 -114.29 62.82
N ALA A 118 5.20 -115.55 63.09
CA ALA A 118 6.31 -115.91 63.98
C ALA A 118 7.65 -115.98 63.22
N PHE A 119 8.71 -115.40 63.79
CA PHE A 119 10.04 -115.43 63.20
C PHE A 119 10.65 -116.85 63.27
N PRO A 120 11.20 -117.40 62.16
CA PRO A 120 11.73 -118.76 62.14
C PRO A 120 13.05 -118.90 62.92
N SER A 121 13.33 -120.11 63.42
CA SER A 121 14.59 -120.43 64.10
C SER A 121 15.68 -120.77 63.06
N VAL A 122 16.52 -119.80 62.72
CA VAL A 122 17.70 -119.99 61.87
C VAL A 122 18.89 -120.42 62.75
N ALA A 123 19.42 -121.63 62.54
CA ALA A 123 20.46 -122.21 63.39
C ALA A 123 21.86 -122.15 62.75
N ALA A 124 22.09 -122.93 61.68
CA ALA A 124 23.39 -123.04 61.03
C ALA A 124 23.51 -122.16 59.78
N GLY A 125 22.38 -121.70 59.23
CA GLY A 125 22.31 -120.95 57.97
C GLY A 125 22.32 -121.85 56.73
N ASP A 126 22.00 -123.13 56.87
CA ASP A 126 21.98 -124.07 55.75
C ASP A 126 20.83 -123.79 54.76
N SER A 127 20.71 -124.59 53.69
CA SER A 127 19.68 -124.37 52.67
C SER A 127 18.24 -124.55 53.21
N LYS A 128 18.04 -125.29 54.30
CA LYS A 128 16.72 -125.40 54.96
C LYS A 128 16.39 -124.14 55.74
N ASP A 129 17.38 -123.62 56.46
CA ASP A 129 17.27 -122.32 57.14
C ASP A 129 16.98 -121.19 56.13
N ALA A 130 17.62 -121.22 54.96
CA ALA A 130 17.36 -120.25 53.88
C ALA A 130 15.92 -120.33 53.33
N ALA A 131 15.38 -121.54 53.15
CA ALA A 131 14.01 -121.74 52.67
C ALA A 131 12.97 -121.25 53.69
N THR A 132 13.15 -121.56 54.97
CA THR A 132 12.23 -121.10 56.03
C THR A 132 12.30 -119.59 56.25
N LEU A 133 13.49 -118.99 56.16
CA LEU A 133 13.65 -117.54 56.20
C LEU A 133 12.96 -116.85 55.02
N PHE A 134 13.05 -117.44 53.82
CA PHE A 134 12.38 -116.93 52.62
C PHE A 134 10.86 -116.90 52.76
N GLU A 135 10.24 -118.00 53.21
CA GLU A 135 8.79 -118.07 53.40
C GLU A 135 8.28 -117.02 54.40
N PHE A 136 9.02 -116.84 55.50
CA PHE A 136 8.73 -115.78 56.47
C PHE A 136 8.89 -114.39 55.85
N ALA A 137 10.01 -114.13 55.17
CA ALA A 137 10.32 -112.84 54.56
C ALA A 137 9.29 -112.44 53.51
N ASP A 138 8.81 -113.39 52.70
CA ASP A 138 7.78 -113.16 51.67
C ASP A 138 6.44 -112.77 52.30
N LEU A 139 6.01 -113.52 53.32
CA LEU A 139 4.75 -113.25 54.02
C LEU A 139 4.79 -111.91 54.76
N PHE A 140 5.88 -111.67 55.51
CA PHE A 140 6.04 -110.47 56.32
C PHE A 140 6.18 -109.20 55.46
N SER A 141 7.03 -109.21 54.43
CA SER A 141 7.24 -108.06 53.55
C SER A 141 5.97 -107.64 52.81
N LYS A 142 5.21 -108.60 52.24
CA LYS A 142 3.94 -108.32 51.57
C LYS A 142 2.93 -107.64 52.49
N LYS A 143 2.80 -108.12 53.72
CA LYS A 143 1.87 -107.54 54.70
C LYS A 143 2.33 -106.17 55.18
N HIS A 144 3.62 -105.99 55.44
CA HIS A 144 4.19 -104.72 55.85
C HIS A 144 4.03 -103.62 54.77
N VAL A 145 4.35 -103.93 53.51
CA VAL A 145 4.25 -102.98 52.39
C VAL A 145 2.80 -102.58 52.12
N SER A 146 1.86 -103.53 52.16
CA SER A 146 0.42 -103.25 52.00
C SER A 146 -0.08 -102.28 53.08
N LEU A 147 0.26 -102.56 54.35
CA LEU A 147 -0.14 -101.72 55.47
C LEU A 147 0.39 -100.29 55.33
N ARG A 148 1.67 -100.14 54.96
CA ARG A 148 2.29 -98.82 54.74
C ARG A 148 1.58 -98.03 53.64
N MET A 149 1.24 -98.66 52.52
CA MET A 149 0.55 -97.99 51.41
C MET A 149 -0.85 -97.51 51.80
N ASP A 150 -1.59 -98.32 52.58
CA ASP A 150 -2.92 -97.94 53.04
C ASP A 150 -2.87 -96.75 54.00
N VAL A 151 -1.96 -96.76 54.99
CA VAL A 151 -1.78 -95.65 55.95
C VAL A 151 -1.33 -94.37 55.22
N LEU A 152 -0.42 -94.49 54.23
CA LEU A 152 0.03 -93.36 53.43
C LEU A 152 -1.13 -92.67 52.69
N ARG A 153 -1.99 -93.46 52.02
CA ARG A 153 -3.14 -92.92 51.26
C ARG A 153 -4.09 -92.15 52.16
N GLU A 154 -4.45 -92.72 53.31
CA GLU A 154 -5.37 -92.10 54.28
C GLU A 154 -4.78 -90.81 54.86
N THR A 155 -3.51 -90.84 55.26
CA THR A 155 -2.82 -89.68 55.82
C THR A 155 -2.72 -88.53 54.81
N LYS A 156 -2.47 -88.85 53.53
CA LYS A 156 -2.37 -87.85 52.45
C LYS A 156 -3.70 -87.18 52.16
N SER A 157 -4.78 -87.97 52.09
CA SER A 157 -6.14 -87.42 51.91
C SER A 157 -6.47 -86.42 53.01
N LEU A 158 -6.15 -86.76 54.26
CA LEU A 158 -6.40 -85.88 55.41
C LEU A 158 -5.56 -84.59 55.36
N LEU A 159 -4.30 -84.67 54.95
CA LEU A 159 -3.43 -83.51 54.76
C LEU A 159 -4.00 -82.54 53.71
N ASP A 160 -4.38 -83.06 52.55
CA ASP A 160 -4.91 -82.26 51.44
C ASP A 160 -6.25 -81.60 51.81
N GLU A 161 -7.11 -82.31 52.54
CA GLU A 161 -8.36 -81.75 53.06
C GLU A 161 -8.13 -80.63 54.07
N ASN A 162 -7.22 -80.82 55.03
CA ASN A 162 -6.90 -79.80 56.02
C ASN A 162 -6.33 -78.54 55.36
N LYS A 163 -5.45 -78.67 54.35
CA LYS A 163 -4.92 -77.52 53.58
C LYS A 163 -6.03 -76.68 52.97
N ARG A 164 -6.99 -77.31 52.28
CA ARG A 164 -8.13 -76.62 51.66
C ARG A 164 -9.00 -75.90 52.69
N ILE A 165 -9.18 -76.49 53.87
CA ILE A 165 -9.95 -75.86 54.95
C ILE A 165 -9.23 -74.65 55.51
N VAL A 166 -7.93 -74.74 55.78
CA VAL A 166 -7.12 -73.61 56.25
C VAL A 166 -7.20 -72.45 55.26
N GLU A 167 -6.96 -72.70 53.97
CA GLU A 167 -7.04 -71.67 52.92
C GLU A 167 -8.43 -71.00 52.82
N THR A 168 -9.50 -71.75 53.10
CA THR A 168 -10.86 -71.22 53.10
C THR A 168 -11.13 -70.40 54.36
N TYR A 169 -10.68 -70.89 55.51
CA TYR A 169 -10.97 -70.28 56.81
C TYR A 169 -10.16 -69.00 57.03
N GLU A 170 -8.90 -68.97 56.61
CA GLU A 170 -8.00 -67.80 56.72
C GLU A 170 -8.55 -66.55 56.01
N ARG A 171 -9.51 -66.70 55.09
CA ARG A 171 -10.21 -65.57 54.44
C ARG A 171 -11.16 -64.81 55.37
N TYR A 172 -11.64 -65.44 56.43
CA TYR A 172 -12.68 -64.87 57.32
C TYR A 172 -12.26 -64.82 58.79
N VAL A 173 -11.38 -65.72 59.22
CA VAL A 173 -10.89 -65.80 60.61
C VAL A 173 -9.39 -65.98 60.63
N THR A 174 -8.73 -65.53 61.69
CA THR A 174 -7.30 -65.81 61.89
C THR A 174 -7.13 -67.23 62.42
N ILE A 175 -6.36 -68.06 61.72
CA ILE A 175 -5.99 -69.41 62.15
C ILE A 175 -4.65 -69.36 62.87
N ASP A 176 -4.56 -69.98 64.06
CA ASP A 176 -3.29 -70.12 64.75
C ASP A 176 -2.44 -71.17 64.03
N ARG A 177 -1.34 -70.72 63.43
CA ARG A 177 -0.44 -71.59 62.65
C ARG A 177 0.24 -72.66 63.50
N SER A 178 0.34 -72.46 64.82
CA SER A 178 0.90 -73.48 65.72
C SER A 178 -0.04 -74.68 65.90
N GLU A 179 -1.36 -74.46 65.81
CA GLU A 179 -2.40 -75.48 65.94
C GLU A 179 -2.63 -76.27 64.63
N VAL A 180 -2.02 -75.86 63.52
CA VAL A 180 -2.07 -76.55 62.21
C VAL A 180 -0.67 -76.73 61.59
N ALA A 181 0.35 -76.81 62.46
CA ALA A 181 1.75 -76.80 62.06
C ALA A 181 2.11 -77.94 61.09
N THR A 182 1.55 -79.14 61.28
CA THR A 182 1.80 -80.33 60.44
C THR A 182 1.18 -80.16 59.05
N THR A 183 -0.02 -79.58 58.96
CA THR A 183 -0.71 -79.26 57.71
C THR A 183 0.06 -78.22 56.89
N ILE A 184 0.63 -77.20 57.54
CA ILE A 184 1.39 -76.12 56.86
C ILE A 184 2.79 -76.59 56.46
N SER A 185 3.47 -77.36 57.30
CA SER A 185 4.90 -77.69 57.11
C SER A 185 5.18 -78.85 56.16
N ASN A 186 4.19 -79.70 55.87
CA ASN A 186 4.39 -80.88 55.01
C ASN A 186 3.69 -80.71 53.65
N ASP A 187 4.47 -80.80 52.58
CA ASP A 187 3.96 -80.83 51.20
C ASP A 187 3.84 -82.24 50.63
N ASP A 188 4.71 -83.16 51.04
CA ASP A 188 4.64 -84.58 50.65
C ASP A 188 5.08 -85.48 51.81
N ILE A 189 4.34 -86.57 52.01
CA ILE A 189 4.55 -87.55 53.08
C ILE A 189 4.91 -88.94 52.53
N SER A 190 5.05 -89.08 51.21
CA SER A 190 5.27 -90.37 50.53
C SER A 190 6.58 -91.07 50.93
N HIS A 191 7.57 -90.31 51.37
CA HIS A 191 8.89 -90.81 51.76
C HIS A 191 8.97 -91.31 53.21
N LEU A 192 7.94 -91.08 54.03
CA LEU A 192 7.95 -91.41 55.46
C LEU A 192 7.88 -92.92 55.74
N SER A 193 8.48 -93.32 56.87
CA SER A 193 8.38 -94.68 57.40
C SER A 193 6.96 -94.96 57.93
N LEU A 194 6.58 -96.23 58.12
CA LEU A 194 5.26 -96.56 58.68
C LEU A 194 5.05 -95.92 60.07
N GLN A 195 6.10 -95.83 60.89
CA GLN A 195 6.06 -95.19 62.21
C GLN A 195 5.81 -93.68 62.12
N ASP A 196 6.50 -93.00 61.21
CA ASP A 196 6.36 -91.55 61.01
C ASP A 196 5.01 -91.21 60.38
N LEU A 197 4.51 -92.06 59.47
CA LEU A 197 3.18 -91.93 58.89
C LEU A 197 2.10 -92.01 59.96
N LEU A 198 2.12 -93.02 60.83
CA LEU A 198 1.16 -93.14 61.94
C LEU A 198 1.22 -91.94 62.90
N THR A 199 2.42 -91.40 63.13
CA THR A 199 2.61 -90.22 63.99
C THR A 199 2.05 -88.96 63.32
N THR A 200 2.27 -88.81 62.02
CA THR A 200 1.77 -87.68 61.22
C THR A 200 0.25 -87.74 61.10
N GLU A 201 -0.32 -88.92 60.88
CA GLU A 201 -1.76 -89.15 60.84
C GLU A 201 -2.44 -88.73 62.14
N ALA A 202 -1.88 -89.12 63.29
CA ALA A 202 -2.42 -88.72 64.60
C ALA A 202 -2.41 -87.20 64.79
N LYS A 203 -1.33 -86.53 64.37
CA LYS A 203 -1.25 -85.05 64.42
C LYS A 203 -2.28 -84.41 63.49
N LEU A 204 -2.37 -84.85 62.24
CA LEU A 204 -3.33 -84.30 61.27
C LEU A 204 -4.80 -84.50 61.72
N LYS A 205 -5.12 -85.60 62.41
CA LYS A 205 -6.45 -85.79 63.02
C LYS A 205 -6.73 -84.81 64.17
N ALA A 206 -5.71 -84.47 64.97
CA ALA A 206 -5.84 -83.46 66.00
C ALA A 206 -6.05 -82.06 65.40
N GLU A 207 -5.24 -81.68 64.39
CA GLU A 207 -5.40 -80.43 63.65
C GLU A 207 -6.76 -80.33 62.97
N ARG A 208 -7.25 -81.45 62.41
CA ARG A 208 -8.60 -81.53 61.83
C ARG A 208 -9.68 -81.20 62.86
N THR A 209 -9.53 -81.71 64.08
CA THR A 209 -10.48 -81.46 65.18
C THR A 209 -10.50 -79.98 65.56
N TYR A 210 -9.34 -79.32 65.59
CA TYR A 210 -9.23 -77.88 65.80
C TYR A 210 -9.95 -77.09 64.70
N LEU A 211 -9.71 -77.44 63.43
CA LEU A 211 -10.35 -76.81 62.27
C LEU A 211 -11.87 -77.01 62.29
N ASP A 212 -12.35 -78.23 62.58
CA ASP A 212 -13.79 -78.48 62.68
C ASP A 212 -14.42 -77.66 63.82
N GLY A 213 -13.70 -77.41 64.92
CA GLY A 213 -14.14 -76.52 66.01
C GLY A 213 -14.28 -75.04 65.63
N ARG A 214 -13.59 -74.57 64.58
CA ARG A 214 -13.67 -73.19 64.07
C ARG A 214 -14.76 -72.97 63.01
N LYS A 215 -15.40 -74.05 62.54
CA LYS A 215 -16.37 -74.02 61.45
C LYS A 215 -17.54 -73.06 61.70
N ASP A 216 -18.07 -73.03 62.92
CA ASP A 216 -19.22 -72.19 63.26
C ASP A 216 -18.88 -70.70 63.31
N GLU A 217 -17.66 -70.36 63.74
CA GLU A 217 -17.14 -69.00 63.74
C GLU A 217 -16.96 -68.48 62.31
N VAL A 218 -16.34 -69.29 61.43
CA VAL A 218 -16.19 -68.98 60.01
C VAL A 218 -17.53 -68.83 59.32
N SER A 219 -18.49 -69.72 59.60
CA SER A 219 -19.84 -69.64 59.04
C SER A 219 -20.53 -68.34 59.44
N ARG A 220 -20.39 -67.90 60.69
CA ARG A 220 -20.95 -66.63 61.17
C ARG A 220 -20.31 -65.43 60.48
N MET A 221 -18.99 -65.39 60.41
CA MET A 221 -18.26 -64.28 59.79
C MET A 221 -18.51 -64.18 58.29
N LEU A 222 -18.52 -65.32 57.59
CA LEU A 222 -18.89 -65.39 56.16
C LEU A 222 -20.34 -64.93 55.95
N GLY A 223 -21.29 -65.37 56.77
CA GLY A 223 -22.68 -64.94 56.68
C GLY A 223 -22.86 -63.43 56.83
N VAL A 224 -22.21 -62.82 57.84
CA VAL A 224 -22.22 -61.36 58.04
C VAL A 224 -21.56 -60.62 56.87
N SER A 225 -20.38 -61.09 56.43
CA SER A 225 -19.66 -60.50 55.30
C SER A 225 -20.46 -60.55 54.00
N LEU A 226 -21.11 -61.69 53.74
CA LEU A 226 -21.92 -61.91 52.55
C LEU A 226 -23.14 -60.97 52.53
N ILE A 227 -23.90 -60.88 53.63
CA ILE A 227 -25.07 -59.98 53.73
C ILE A 227 -24.64 -58.53 53.51
N SER A 228 -23.60 -58.08 54.22
CA SER A 228 -23.06 -56.71 54.07
C SER A 228 -22.61 -56.42 52.63
N GLY A 229 -21.93 -57.37 51.99
CA GLY A 229 -21.51 -57.25 50.59
C GLY A 229 -22.69 -57.15 49.63
N ILE A 230 -23.74 -57.95 49.84
CA ILE A 230 -24.95 -57.92 49.01
C ILE A 230 -25.69 -56.59 49.16
N GLU A 231 -25.85 -56.09 50.39
CA GLU A 231 -26.46 -54.78 50.67
C GLU A 231 -25.67 -53.65 50.00
N GLY A 232 -24.34 -53.67 50.10
CA GLY A 232 -23.48 -52.70 49.41
C GLY A 232 -23.62 -52.74 47.88
N LEU A 233 -23.75 -53.94 47.30
CA LEU A 233 -23.99 -54.11 45.87
C LEU A 233 -25.41 -53.67 45.45
N GLN A 234 -26.43 -53.87 46.30
CA GLN A 234 -27.79 -53.37 46.06
C GLN A 234 -27.82 -51.84 46.04
N ALA A 235 -27.19 -51.18 47.01
CA ALA A 235 -27.08 -49.71 47.04
C ALA A 235 -26.36 -49.17 45.79
N SER A 236 -25.33 -49.89 45.34
CA SER A 236 -24.62 -49.58 44.09
C SER A 236 -25.52 -49.69 42.87
N VAL A 237 -26.37 -50.73 42.81
CA VAL A 237 -27.37 -50.93 41.73
C VAL A 237 -28.43 -49.83 41.73
N GLU A 238 -28.97 -49.44 42.88
CA GLU A 238 -29.94 -48.35 42.99
C GLU A 238 -29.36 -47.02 42.52
N THR A 239 -28.11 -46.73 42.92
CA THR A 239 -27.37 -45.53 42.49
C THR A 239 -27.15 -45.54 40.98
N ALA A 240 -26.73 -46.67 40.41
CA ALA A 240 -26.53 -46.82 38.97
C ALA A 240 -27.83 -46.60 38.19
N THR A 241 -28.93 -47.17 38.67
CA THR A 241 -30.26 -47.04 38.05
C THR A 241 -30.74 -45.58 38.11
N ARG A 242 -30.52 -44.89 39.23
CA ARG A 242 -30.83 -43.45 39.38
C ARG A 242 -30.01 -42.57 38.44
N LEU A 243 -28.78 -42.97 38.13
CA LEU A 243 -27.91 -42.33 37.14
C LEU A 243 -28.28 -42.70 35.69
N GLY A 244 -29.30 -43.54 35.47
CA GLY A 244 -29.80 -43.90 34.15
C GLY A 244 -29.11 -45.11 33.50
N LEU A 245 -28.46 -45.97 34.28
CA LEU A 245 -27.89 -47.22 33.77
C LEU A 245 -29.00 -48.27 33.60
N ASP A 246 -29.19 -48.74 32.36
CA ASP A 246 -30.10 -49.85 32.06
C ASP A 246 -29.49 -51.18 32.52
N LEU A 247 -29.99 -51.69 33.65
CA LEU A 247 -29.66 -53.01 34.16
C LEU A 247 -30.68 -54.05 33.66
N PRO A 248 -30.30 -55.33 33.52
CA PRO A 248 -31.25 -56.39 33.21
C PRO A 248 -32.42 -56.39 34.22
N MET A 249 -33.67 -56.52 33.74
CA MET A 249 -34.90 -56.37 34.55
C MET A 249 -34.90 -57.13 35.88
N ASP A 250 -34.16 -58.24 35.97
CA ASP A 250 -34.15 -59.11 37.15
C ASP A 250 -32.92 -58.94 38.05
N PHE A 251 -31.99 -58.01 37.78
CA PHE A 251 -30.71 -57.94 38.51
C PHE A 251 -30.91 -57.59 39.99
N SER A 252 -31.72 -56.58 40.28
CA SER A 252 -32.09 -56.23 41.66
C SER A 252 -32.87 -57.35 42.36
N GLN A 253 -33.71 -58.07 41.62
CA GLN A 253 -34.45 -59.22 42.16
C GLN A 253 -33.51 -60.38 42.50
N LYS A 254 -32.52 -60.67 41.66
CA LYS A 254 -31.47 -61.68 41.92
C LYS A 254 -30.71 -61.37 43.21
N LEU A 255 -30.31 -60.11 43.43
CA LEU A 255 -29.62 -59.71 44.67
C LEU A 255 -30.52 -59.84 45.91
N ARG A 256 -31.82 -59.58 45.81
CA ARG A 256 -32.76 -59.79 46.93
C ARG A 256 -32.93 -61.27 47.28
N VAL A 257 -33.05 -62.13 46.27
CA VAL A 257 -33.11 -63.60 46.47
C VAL A 257 -31.84 -64.08 47.15
N LEU A 258 -30.68 -63.63 46.66
CA LEU A 258 -29.38 -64.01 47.19
C LEU A 258 -29.16 -63.51 48.63
N ALA A 259 -29.63 -62.30 48.99
CA ALA A 259 -29.65 -61.82 50.38
C ALA A 259 -30.53 -62.68 51.30
N ARG A 260 -31.72 -63.06 50.82
CA ARG A 260 -32.65 -63.91 51.57
C ARG A 260 -32.06 -65.31 51.83
N GLU A 261 -31.44 -65.91 50.81
CA GLU A 261 -30.80 -67.21 50.92
C GLU A 261 -29.57 -67.16 51.84
N ALA A 262 -28.77 -66.08 51.79
CA ALA A 262 -27.65 -65.86 52.68
C ALA A 262 -28.07 -65.74 54.15
N SER A 263 -29.17 -65.02 54.43
CA SER A 263 -29.71 -64.87 55.79
C SER A 263 -30.26 -66.17 56.38
N GLY A 264 -30.69 -67.13 55.54
CA GLY A 264 -31.25 -68.41 55.98
C GLY A 264 -30.23 -69.55 56.03
N ALA A 265 -29.01 -69.33 55.53
CA ALA A 265 -27.98 -70.35 55.45
C ALA A 265 -27.31 -70.60 56.81
N THR A 266 -27.40 -71.82 57.32
CA THR A 266 -26.82 -72.22 58.62
C THR A 266 -25.57 -73.10 58.49
N ASN A 267 -25.19 -73.49 57.27
CA ASN A 267 -24.03 -74.34 57.04
C ASN A 267 -23.00 -73.65 56.12
N LEU A 268 -21.72 -73.93 56.37
CA LEU A 268 -20.61 -73.30 55.65
C LEU A 268 -20.66 -73.54 54.14
N THR A 269 -21.02 -74.76 53.71
CA THR A 269 -21.02 -75.15 52.29
C THR A 269 -22.00 -74.30 51.46
N THR A 270 -23.20 -74.04 52.01
CA THR A 270 -24.20 -73.17 51.36
C THR A 270 -23.73 -71.72 51.32
N LEU A 271 -23.13 -71.22 52.40
CA LEU A 271 -22.59 -69.86 52.45
C LEU A 271 -21.47 -69.64 51.41
N VAL A 272 -20.56 -70.61 51.24
CA VAL A 272 -19.50 -70.53 50.21
C VAL A 272 -20.08 -70.56 48.79
N ALA A 273 -21.12 -71.37 48.55
CA ALA A 273 -21.81 -71.37 47.25
C ALA A 273 -22.50 -70.03 46.95
N LEU A 274 -23.15 -69.43 47.95
CA LEU A 274 -23.79 -68.12 47.82
C LEU A 274 -22.77 -66.99 47.64
N GLU A 275 -21.60 -67.08 48.27
CA GLU A 275 -20.50 -66.14 48.02
C GLU A 275 -20.02 -66.19 46.57
N SER A 276 -19.89 -67.39 45.99
CA SER A 276 -19.55 -67.52 44.57
C SER A 276 -20.59 -66.82 43.66
N GLN A 277 -21.88 -66.98 43.95
CA GLN A 277 -22.95 -66.31 43.22
C GLN A 277 -22.91 -64.78 43.43
N TYR A 278 -22.60 -64.29 44.64
CA TYR A 278 -22.40 -62.88 44.92
C TYR A 278 -21.24 -62.29 44.10
N GLN A 279 -20.09 -62.98 44.06
CA GLN A 279 -18.93 -62.52 43.26
C GLN A 279 -19.26 -62.48 41.76
N ALA A 280 -20.03 -63.44 41.26
CA ALA A 280 -20.50 -63.42 39.87
C ALA A 280 -21.41 -62.21 39.58
N ALA A 281 -22.35 -61.89 40.49
CA ALA A 281 -23.19 -60.70 40.37
C ALA A 281 -22.35 -59.41 40.43
N ARG A 282 -21.40 -59.30 41.36
CA ARG A 282 -20.47 -58.16 41.45
C ARG A 282 -19.66 -57.95 40.16
N GLN A 283 -19.18 -59.04 39.56
CA GLN A 283 -18.45 -58.98 38.29
C GLN A 283 -19.36 -58.53 37.14
N GLN A 284 -20.59 -59.05 37.08
CA GLN A 284 -21.57 -58.63 36.07
C GLN A 284 -21.85 -57.12 36.17
N MET A 285 -22.08 -56.59 37.37
CA MET A 285 -22.27 -55.16 37.60
C MET A 285 -21.06 -54.34 37.15
N SER A 286 -19.85 -54.80 37.52
CA SER A 286 -18.61 -54.17 37.09
C SER A 286 -18.53 -54.07 35.56
N ASN A 287 -18.77 -55.18 34.85
CA ASN A 287 -18.70 -55.22 33.39
C ASN A 287 -19.70 -54.27 32.71
N VAL A 288 -20.96 -54.24 33.16
CA VAL A 288 -21.98 -53.33 32.60
C VAL A 288 -21.55 -51.87 32.77
N LEU A 289 -21.01 -51.50 33.94
CA LEU A 289 -20.46 -50.15 34.17
C LEU A 289 -19.25 -49.87 33.27
N ARG A 290 -18.32 -50.82 33.12
CA ARG A 290 -17.15 -50.65 32.24
C ARG A 290 -17.57 -50.36 30.81
N ASP A 291 -18.44 -51.21 30.27
CA ASP A 291 -18.92 -51.12 28.89
C ASP A 291 -19.63 -49.78 28.66
N LYS A 292 -20.48 -49.35 29.60
CA LYS A 292 -21.20 -48.09 29.45
C LYS A 292 -20.28 -46.87 29.53
N ILE A 293 -19.28 -46.87 30.44
CA ILE A 293 -18.28 -45.78 30.53
C ILE A 293 -17.48 -45.66 29.23
N ILE A 294 -17.01 -46.79 28.69
CA ILE A 294 -16.22 -46.83 27.45
C ILE A 294 -17.06 -46.34 26.27
N ASN A 295 -18.29 -46.84 26.14
CA ASN A 295 -19.15 -46.52 25.01
C ASN A 295 -19.66 -45.08 25.04
N MET A 296 -19.95 -44.52 26.21
CA MET A 296 -20.50 -43.15 26.31
C MET A 296 -19.57 -42.10 25.71
N LYS A 297 -18.25 -42.22 25.96
CA LYS A 297 -17.25 -41.34 25.32
C LYS A 297 -17.30 -41.45 23.80
N HIS A 298 -17.33 -42.68 23.29
CA HIS A 298 -17.32 -42.94 21.86
C HIS A 298 -18.59 -42.44 21.17
N GLU A 299 -19.77 -42.76 21.72
CA GLU A 299 -21.08 -42.37 21.20
C GLU A 299 -21.22 -40.84 21.08
N ILE A 300 -20.90 -40.11 22.16
CA ILE A 300 -21.01 -38.64 22.19
C ILE A 300 -20.03 -38.02 21.20
N THR A 301 -18.76 -38.47 21.20
CA THR A 301 -17.74 -37.92 20.30
C THR A 301 -18.08 -38.19 18.83
N GLN A 302 -18.57 -39.38 18.51
CA GLN A 302 -18.95 -39.74 17.13
C GLN A 302 -20.11 -38.87 16.63
N LYS A 303 -21.13 -38.62 17.46
CA LYS A 303 -22.27 -37.76 17.12
C LYS A 303 -21.85 -36.33 16.80
N ILE A 304 -20.97 -35.77 17.64
CA ILE A 304 -20.41 -34.42 17.45
C ILE A 304 -19.61 -34.33 16.15
N VAL A 305 -18.72 -35.30 15.90
CA VAL A 305 -17.87 -35.32 14.71
C VAL A 305 -18.70 -35.51 13.44
N ALA A 306 -19.73 -36.36 13.47
CA ALA A 306 -20.69 -36.50 12.37
C ALA A 306 -21.44 -35.17 12.09
N GLY A 307 -21.66 -34.37 13.13
CA GLY A 307 -22.17 -33.00 13.05
C GLY A 307 -21.22 -31.96 12.46
N GLY A 308 -19.96 -32.33 12.18
CA GLY A 308 -18.93 -31.40 11.71
C GLY A 308 -18.56 -30.33 12.75
N ILE A 309 -18.80 -30.60 14.04
CA ILE A 309 -18.44 -29.72 15.16
C ILE A 309 -17.03 -30.11 15.65
N PRO A 310 -16.10 -29.16 15.79
CA PRO A 310 -14.78 -29.47 16.33
C PRO A 310 -14.86 -30.00 17.76
N THR A 311 -14.11 -31.06 18.06
CA THR A 311 -13.99 -31.64 19.42
C THR A 311 -12.87 -30.99 20.24
N THR A 312 -12.47 -29.77 19.88
CA THR A 312 -11.44 -29.01 20.62
C THR A 312 -11.99 -28.52 21.95
N ALA A 313 -11.12 -28.36 22.94
CA ALA A 313 -11.51 -28.00 24.31
C ALA A 313 -12.26 -26.65 24.40
N ASP A 314 -11.99 -25.74 23.46
CA ASP A 314 -12.61 -24.42 23.39
C ASP A 314 -14.07 -24.48 22.91
N VAL A 315 -14.47 -25.58 22.29
CA VAL A 315 -15.81 -25.76 21.69
C VAL A 315 -16.62 -26.77 22.49
N ILE A 316 -15.98 -27.84 22.97
CA ILE A 316 -16.65 -28.92 23.72
C ILE A 316 -15.76 -29.34 24.90
N PRO A 317 -16.34 -29.48 26.11
CA PRO A 317 -15.60 -29.96 27.27
C PRO A 317 -14.92 -31.30 27.01
N GLN A 318 -13.68 -31.47 27.47
CA GLN A 318 -12.96 -32.74 27.29
C GLN A 318 -13.54 -33.83 28.19
N ALA A 319 -13.64 -35.05 27.65
CA ALA A 319 -14.07 -36.20 28.41
C ALA A 319 -13.12 -36.47 29.60
N PRO A 320 -13.64 -36.77 30.80
CA PRO A 320 -12.82 -37.09 31.95
C PRO A 320 -11.95 -38.33 31.68
N VAL A 321 -10.72 -38.32 32.19
CA VAL A 321 -9.81 -39.46 32.09
C VAL A 321 -10.25 -40.52 33.11
N VAL A 322 -10.82 -41.61 32.61
CA VAL A 322 -11.25 -42.74 33.43
C VAL A 322 -10.38 -43.95 33.12
N SER A 323 -9.70 -44.48 34.13
CA SER A 323 -9.04 -45.78 34.04
C SER A 323 -10.01 -46.84 34.55
N VAL A 324 -10.46 -47.74 33.67
CA VAL A 324 -11.56 -48.69 34.00
C VAL A 324 -11.01 -50.06 34.47
N GLU A 325 -9.71 -50.29 34.30
CA GLU A 325 -9.05 -51.56 34.58
C GLU A 325 -8.89 -51.79 36.09
N ASN A 326 -9.26 -52.98 36.55
CA ASN A 326 -9.16 -53.43 37.96
C ASN A 326 -9.90 -52.56 39.01
N MET A 327 -10.77 -51.64 38.59
CA MET A 327 -11.62 -50.88 39.52
C MET A 327 -12.73 -51.73 40.12
N ASP A 328 -13.08 -51.42 41.38
CA ASP A 328 -14.27 -51.95 42.04
C ASP A 328 -15.55 -51.22 41.58
N VAL A 329 -16.71 -51.76 41.97
CA VAL A 329 -18.02 -51.24 41.55
C VAL A 329 -18.24 -49.79 42.01
N ALA A 330 -17.73 -49.39 43.17
CA ALA A 330 -17.90 -48.04 43.70
C ALA A 330 -17.10 -46.99 42.90
N MET A 331 -15.84 -47.30 42.57
CA MET A 331 -14.99 -46.45 41.72
C MET A 331 -15.51 -46.38 40.29
N LEU A 332 -16.04 -47.49 39.76
CA LEU A 332 -16.73 -47.51 38.47
C LEU A 332 -17.99 -46.63 38.49
N LEU A 333 -18.79 -46.66 39.56
CA LEU A 333 -19.97 -45.78 39.70
C LEU A 333 -19.61 -44.30 39.76
N SER A 334 -18.59 -43.94 40.54
CA SER A 334 -18.08 -42.56 40.59
C SER A 334 -17.61 -42.09 39.21
N SER A 335 -16.91 -42.95 38.49
CA SER A 335 -16.47 -42.68 37.12
C SER A 335 -17.63 -42.53 36.14
N TYR A 336 -18.66 -43.37 36.26
CA TYR A 336 -19.89 -43.26 35.47
C TYR A 336 -20.63 -41.95 35.76
N SER A 337 -20.74 -41.53 37.04
CA SER A 337 -21.33 -40.24 37.42
C SER A 337 -20.63 -39.06 36.74
N ARG A 338 -19.28 -39.06 36.74
CA ARG A 338 -18.49 -38.02 36.04
C ARG A 338 -18.73 -38.01 34.54
N MET A 339 -18.92 -39.17 33.92
CA MET A 339 -19.24 -39.28 32.50
C MET A 339 -20.65 -38.72 32.20
N VAL A 340 -21.63 -38.93 33.07
CA VAL A 340 -22.99 -38.36 32.95
C VAL A 340 -22.98 -36.83 33.14
N GLU A 341 -22.20 -36.33 34.08
CA GLU A 341 -21.98 -34.88 34.24
C GLU A 341 -21.34 -34.28 32.98
N TRP A 342 -20.35 -34.97 32.41
CA TRP A 342 -19.73 -34.56 31.16
C TRP A 342 -20.72 -34.53 29.98
N ASP A 343 -21.59 -35.55 29.82
CA ASP A 343 -22.67 -35.53 28.81
C ASP A 343 -23.57 -34.29 28.96
N SER A 344 -23.88 -33.92 30.20
CA SER A 344 -24.69 -32.73 30.50
C SER A 344 -23.96 -31.43 30.14
N GLN A 345 -22.66 -31.34 30.43
CA GLN A 345 -21.83 -30.18 30.04
C GLN A 345 -21.70 -30.06 28.52
N VAL A 346 -21.55 -31.19 27.81
CA VAL A 346 -21.53 -31.22 26.34
C VAL A 346 -22.84 -30.71 25.77
N ARG A 347 -23.99 -31.11 26.31
CA ARG A 347 -25.31 -30.58 25.89
C ARG A 347 -25.42 -29.07 26.08
N LEU A 348 -24.97 -28.56 27.22
CA LEU A 348 -24.98 -27.12 27.50
C LEU A 348 -24.10 -26.35 26.50
N ALA A 349 -22.86 -26.80 26.30
CA ALA A 349 -21.94 -26.16 25.35
C ALA A 349 -22.50 -26.17 23.91
N LEU A 350 -23.09 -27.29 23.47
CA LEU A 350 -23.74 -27.38 22.16
C LEU A 350 -24.95 -26.44 22.06
N ARG A 351 -25.76 -26.34 23.12
CA ARG A 351 -26.90 -25.43 23.18
C ARG A 351 -26.46 -23.98 23.03
N ASP A 352 -25.49 -23.54 23.84
CA ASP A 352 -24.97 -22.17 23.81
C ASP A 352 -24.45 -21.83 22.40
N ARG A 353 -23.77 -22.78 21.76
CA ARG A 353 -23.23 -22.58 20.41
C ARG A 353 -24.31 -22.51 19.33
N VAL A 354 -25.37 -23.32 19.44
CA VAL A 354 -26.52 -23.23 18.54
C VAL A 354 -27.23 -21.89 18.76
N GLU A 355 -27.41 -21.46 20.00
CA GLU A 355 -28.05 -20.20 20.36
C GLU A 355 -27.30 -18.99 19.76
N GLU A 356 -25.97 -18.96 19.85
CA GLU A 356 -25.12 -17.92 19.22
C GLU A 356 -25.29 -17.87 17.69
N ILE A 357 -25.34 -19.02 17.01
CA ILE A 357 -25.56 -19.05 15.55
C ILE A 357 -26.98 -18.61 15.20
N LEU A 358 -27.98 -18.97 16.00
CA LEU A 358 -29.36 -18.52 15.78
C LEU A 358 -29.49 -17.01 16.00
N GLU A 359 -28.79 -16.41 16.98
CA GLU A 359 -28.74 -14.96 17.18
C GLU A 359 -28.06 -14.24 15.99
N GLU A 360 -26.93 -14.75 15.48
CA GLU A 360 -26.31 -14.21 14.27
C GLU A 360 -27.26 -14.26 13.06
N LEU A 361 -28.01 -15.35 12.91
CA LEU A 361 -29.02 -15.50 11.85
C LEU A 361 -30.22 -14.57 12.04
N GLU A 362 -30.64 -14.30 13.27
CA GLU A 362 -31.72 -13.36 13.57
C GLU A 362 -31.35 -11.95 13.09
N ILE A 363 -30.15 -11.48 13.42
CA ILE A 363 -29.60 -10.22 12.92
C ILE A 363 -29.51 -10.23 11.39
N ALA A 364 -29.13 -11.36 10.79
CA ALA A 364 -29.07 -11.50 9.34
C ALA A 364 -30.45 -11.33 8.67
N THR A 365 -31.53 -11.81 9.31
CA THR A 365 -32.89 -11.65 8.78
C THR A 365 -33.40 -10.21 8.81
N ASP A 366 -32.78 -9.33 9.60
CA ASP A 366 -33.13 -7.91 9.64
C ASP A 366 -32.54 -7.14 8.44
N ALA A 367 -31.55 -7.71 7.75
CA ALA A 367 -30.93 -7.16 6.54
C ALA A 367 -30.95 -8.19 5.38
N PRO A 368 -32.14 -8.55 4.85
CA PRO A 368 -32.28 -9.65 3.89
C PRO A 368 -31.62 -9.38 2.54
N ASP A 369 -31.60 -8.12 2.09
CA ASP A 369 -31.00 -7.73 0.80
C ASP A 369 -29.47 -7.85 0.81
N ASP A 370 -28.84 -7.49 1.93
CA ASP A 370 -27.39 -7.54 2.09
C ASP A 370 -26.90 -8.99 2.35
N THR A 371 -27.72 -9.81 3.01
CA THR A 371 -27.41 -11.21 3.37
C THR A 371 -27.88 -12.26 2.36
N GLY A 372 -28.71 -11.89 1.39
CA GLY A 372 -29.22 -12.78 0.34
C GLY A 372 -30.32 -13.76 0.80
N ILE A 373 -30.92 -13.54 1.98
CA ILE A 373 -31.98 -14.38 2.53
C ILE A 373 -33.30 -14.09 1.79
N ARG A 374 -33.69 -14.98 0.88
CA ARG A 374 -34.93 -14.85 0.08
C ARG A 374 -36.20 -15.22 0.84
N ASP A 375 -36.11 -16.16 1.78
CA ASP A 375 -37.24 -16.63 2.60
C ASP A 375 -37.08 -16.21 4.07
N VAL A 376 -37.37 -14.93 4.34
CA VAL A 376 -37.29 -14.35 5.69
C VAL A 376 -38.32 -14.99 6.64
N VAL A 377 -39.50 -15.31 6.13
CA VAL A 377 -40.60 -15.87 6.94
C VAL A 377 -40.27 -17.30 7.38
N GLY A 378 -39.82 -18.16 6.47
CA GLY A 378 -39.39 -19.53 6.80
C GLY A 378 -38.18 -19.56 7.73
N THR A 379 -37.22 -18.63 7.54
CA THR A 379 -36.05 -18.52 8.42
C THR A 379 -36.44 -18.09 9.83
N ARG A 380 -37.33 -17.10 9.98
CA ARG A 380 -37.82 -16.66 11.31
C ARG A 380 -38.69 -17.72 12.00
N GLN A 381 -39.50 -18.47 11.25
CA GLN A 381 -40.21 -19.63 11.81
C GLN A 381 -39.25 -20.72 12.30
N PHE A 382 -38.18 -21.00 11.54
CA PHE A 382 -37.13 -21.92 11.97
C PHE A 382 -36.42 -21.42 13.24
N LEU A 383 -36.06 -20.13 13.32
CA LEU A 383 -35.45 -19.53 14.51
C LEU A 383 -36.34 -19.69 15.76
N ALA A 384 -37.63 -19.34 15.65
CA ALA A 384 -38.58 -19.46 16.75
C ALA A 384 -38.76 -20.91 17.21
N THR A 385 -38.94 -21.84 16.26
CA THR A 385 -39.11 -23.27 16.56
C THR A 385 -37.85 -23.87 17.18
N SER A 386 -36.67 -23.44 16.72
CA SER A 386 -35.37 -23.89 17.23
C SER A 386 -35.10 -23.36 18.65
N LYS A 387 -35.43 -22.09 18.93
CA LYS A 387 -35.32 -21.50 20.28
C LYS A 387 -36.23 -22.19 21.30
N GLU A 388 -37.43 -22.60 20.90
CA GLU A 388 -38.34 -23.34 21.77
C GLU A 388 -37.85 -24.77 22.07
N THR A 389 -37.27 -25.44 21.07
CA THR A 389 -36.77 -26.83 21.18
C THR A 389 -35.41 -26.95 21.88
N LEU A 390 -34.58 -25.91 21.89
CA LEU A 390 -33.25 -25.88 22.53
C LEU A 390 -33.23 -26.31 24.00
N SER A 391 -34.27 -25.98 24.77
CA SER A 391 -34.32 -26.25 26.21
C SER A 391 -34.48 -27.73 26.58
N LYS A 392 -34.98 -28.56 25.66
CA LYS A 392 -35.30 -29.98 25.88
C LYS A 392 -34.61 -30.92 24.90
N ALA A 393 -33.80 -30.39 23.99
CA ALA A 393 -33.16 -31.15 22.93
C ALA A 393 -32.07 -32.09 23.49
N ASP A 394 -32.00 -33.29 22.92
CA ASP A 394 -30.87 -34.19 23.10
C ASP A 394 -29.71 -33.80 22.17
N ILE A 395 -28.56 -34.47 22.33
CA ILE A 395 -27.36 -34.18 21.53
C ILE A 395 -27.63 -34.33 20.02
N ASP A 396 -28.42 -35.33 19.62
CA ASP A 396 -28.73 -35.57 18.20
C ASP A 396 -29.54 -34.42 17.59
N THR A 397 -30.55 -33.94 18.33
CA THR A 397 -31.36 -32.80 17.90
C THR A 397 -30.54 -31.51 17.88
N LEU A 398 -29.67 -31.28 18.88
CA LEU A 398 -28.78 -30.11 18.91
C LEU A 398 -27.80 -30.09 17.74
N VAL A 399 -27.23 -31.24 17.38
CA VAL A 399 -26.31 -31.38 16.23
C VAL A 399 -27.05 -31.12 14.91
N ALA A 400 -28.27 -31.63 14.75
CA ALA A 400 -29.08 -31.39 13.56
C ALA A 400 -29.45 -29.91 13.40
N LEU A 401 -29.85 -29.26 14.50
CA LEU A 401 -30.11 -27.81 14.53
C LEU A 401 -28.85 -27.00 14.20
N TYR A 402 -27.70 -27.37 14.76
CA TYR A 402 -26.41 -26.75 14.47
C TYR A 402 -26.07 -26.80 12.98
N LEU A 403 -26.15 -27.99 12.35
CA LEU A 403 -25.83 -28.15 10.93
C LEU A 403 -26.72 -27.26 10.05
N LYS A 404 -28.03 -27.25 10.33
CA LYS A 404 -28.99 -26.45 9.57
C LYS A 404 -28.77 -24.95 9.78
N ALA A 405 -28.52 -24.49 11.00
CA ALA A 405 -28.22 -23.10 11.29
C ALA A 405 -26.87 -22.67 10.67
N LYS A 406 -25.83 -23.51 10.78
CA LYS A 406 -24.51 -23.26 10.21
C LYS A 406 -24.55 -23.10 8.70
N THR A 407 -25.24 -23.99 7.98
CA THR A 407 -25.37 -23.90 6.52
C THR A 407 -26.04 -22.60 6.07
N MET A 408 -27.10 -22.17 6.76
CA MET A 408 -27.75 -20.89 6.49
C MET A 408 -26.82 -19.70 6.76
N ARG A 409 -26.09 -19.75 7.88
CA ARG A 409 -25.11 -18.71 8.28
C ARG A 409 -23.97 -18.60 7.27
N ASP A 410 -23.38 -19.71 6.86
CA ASP A 410 -22.26 -19.74 5.92
C ASP A 410 -22.66 -19.20 4.54
N THR A 411 -23.89 -19.50 4.10
CA THR A 411 -24.46 -18.95 2.86
C THR A 411 -24.63 -17.43 2.95
N ALA A 412 -25.20 -16.94 4.05
CA ALA A 412 -25.33 -15.50 4.30
C ALA A 412 -23.96 -14.81 4.36
N LYS A 413 -22.98 -15.43 5.03
CA LYS A 413 -21.60 -14.93 5.13
C LYS A 413 -20.94 -14.79 3.75
N GLN A 414 -21.09 -15.78 2.89
CA GLN A 414 -20.57 -15.74 1.52
C GLN A 414 -21.19 -14.59 0.71
N HIS A 415 -22.52 -14.42 0.79
CA HIS A 415 -23.21 -13.34 0.09
C HIS A 415 -22.73 -11.95 0.53
N VAL A 416 -22.69 -11.69 1.85
CA VAL A 416 -22.20 -10.41 2.39
C VAL A 416 -20.76 -10.15 1.96
N THR A 417 -19.90 -11.18 1.98
CA THR A 417 -18.50 -11.07 1.53
C THR A 417 -18.40 -10.67 0.07
N GLU A 418 -19.27 -11.20 -0.79
CA GLU A 418 -19.30 -10.88 -2.21
C GLU A 418 -19.79 -9.44 -2.47
N VAL A 419 -20.82 -9.00 -1.73
CA VAL A 419 -21.28 -7.60 -1.77
C VAL A 419 -20.17 -6.65 -1.31
N ILE A 420 -19.44 -6.96 -0.24
CA ILE A 420 -18.28 -6.17 0.22
C ILE A 420 -17.22 -6.08 -0.88
N LYS A 421 -16.88 -7.19 -1.55
CA LYS A 421 -15.92 -7.18 -2.67
C LYS A 421 -16.37 -6.26 -3.80
N GLN A 422 -17.64 -6.30 -4.19
CA GLN A 422 -18.18 -5.42 -5.22
C GLN A 422 -18.05 -3.94 -4.84
N TYR A 423 -18.34 -3.57 -3.59
CA TYR A 423 -18.19 -2.20 -3.11
C TYR A 423 -16.71 -1.77 -2.99
N ILE A 424 -15.79 -2.68 -2.63
CA ILE A 424 -14.34 -2.40 -2.67
C ILE A 424 -13.90 -2.09 -4.10
N THR A 425 -14.33 -2.90 -5.07
CA THR A 425 -14.03 -2.65 -6.49
C THR A 425 -14.57 -1.29 -6.94
N ARG A 426 -15.83 -0.96 -6.60
CA ARG A 426 -16.40 0.37 -6.87
C ARG A 426 -15.60 1.50 -6.22
N PHE A 427 -15.13 1.33 -4.99
CA PHE A 427 -14.29 2.33 -4.32
C PHE A 427 -12.93 2.50 -5.02
N GLN A 428 -12.30 1.41 -5.45
CA GLN A 428 -11.02 1.47 -6.18
C GLN A 428 -11.18 2.10 -7.57
N GLU A 429 -12.29 1.84 -8.27
CA GLU A 429 -12.64 2.53 -9.50
C GLU A 429 -12.84 4.03 -9.27
N LEU A 430 -13.51 4.39 -8.16
CA LEU A 430 -13.70 5.79 -7.77
C LEU A 430 -12.37 6.50 -7.54
N ALA A 431 -11.46 5.87 -6.79
CA ALA A 431 -10.14 6.42 -6.52
C ALA A 431 -9.25 6.52 -7.78
N SER A 432 -9.19 5.47 -8.61
CA SER A 432 -8.29 5.43 -9.78
C SER A 432 -8.77 6.21 -10.99
N SER A 433 -10.09 6.39 -11.15
CA SER A 433 -10.66 7.10 -12.30
C SER A 433 -10.99 8.56 -12.03
N ALA A 434 -11.04 8.97 -10.76
CA ALA A 434 -11.03 10.38 -10.38
C ALA A 434 -9.80 11.11 -10.95
N ASP A 435 -8.60 10.56 -10.73
CA ASP A 435 -7.33 11.14 -11.20
C ASP A 435 -7.20 11.23 -12.74
N ARG A 436 -8.07 10.53 -13.49
CA ARG A 436 -8.08 10.59 -14.98
C ARG A 436 -9.03 11.63 -15.54
N VAL A 437 -9.99 12.10 -14.74
CA VAL A 437 -11.06 12.99 -15.18
C VAL A 437 -10.95 14.37 -14.53
N LEU A 438 -10.41 14.44 -13.32
CA LEU A 438 -10.20 15.69 -12.59
C LEU A 438 -8.75 16.15 -12.71
N ASP A 439 -8.53 17.41 -13.13
CA ASP A 439 -7.18 17.96 -13.33
C ASP A 439 -6.63 18.66 -12.06
N TYR A 440 -7.50 19.06 -11.12
CA TYR A 440 -7.13 19.84 -9.92
C TYR A 440 -7.31 19.10 -8.58
N ALA A 441 -8.28 18.19 -8.48
CA ALA A 441 -8.68 17.60 -7.21
C ALA A 441 -8.07 16.21 -7.01
N GLN A 442 -7.08 16.10 -6.11
CA GLN A 442 -6.58 14.82 -5.65
C GLN A 442 -7.56 14.22 -4.64
N LEU A 443 -8.28 13.18 -5.05
CA LEU A 443 -9.13 12.39 -4.15
C LEU A 443 -8.26 11.43 -3.32
N SER A 444 -7.56 11.99 -2.33
CA SER A 444 -6.80 11.20 -1.35
C SER A 444 -7.74 10.63 -0.28
N LYS A 445 -8.54 9.62 -0.64
CA LYS A 445 -9.10 8.70 0.33
C LYS A 445 -8.55 7.32 0.03
N LYS A 446 -7.63 6.85 0.89
CA LYS A 446 -7.21 5.44 0.90
C LYS A 446 -8.45 4.58 1.12
N ALA A 447 -8.61 3.54 0.30
CA ALA A 447 -9.62 2.52 0.53
C ALA A 447 -9.53 2.05 1.98
N PRO A 448 -10.68 1.90 2.68
CA PRO A 448 -10.69 1.23 3.96
C PRO A 448 -9.97 -0.11 3.78
N LYS A 449 -8.90 -0.31 4.55
CA LYS A 449 -8.24 -1.60 4.61
C LYS A 449 -9.25 -2.55 5.26
N VAL A 450 -9.94 -3.35 4.45
CA VAL A 450 -10.67 -4.52 4.95
C VAL A 450 -9.62 -5.60 5.19
N GLU A 451 -8.73 -5.32 6.14
CA GLU A 451 -7.89 -6.34 6.76
C GLU A 451 -8.87 -7.15 7.61
N ASP A 452 -9.08 -8.40 7.19
CA ASP A 452 -9.92 -9.45 7.81
C ASP A 452 -11.39 -9.54 7.35
N LEU A 453 -11.59 -10.00 6.11
CA LEU A 453 -12.83 -10.69 5.68
C LEU A 453 -13.09 -12.02 6.44
N GLU A 454 -12.34 -12.30 7.50
CA GLU A 454 -12.41 -13.53 8.29
C GLU A 454 -13.40 -13.44 9.45
N GLY A 455 -13.88 -12.24 9.81
CA GLY A 455 -14.80 -12.00 10.93
C GLY A 455 -16.18 -12.70 10.84
N GLY A 456 -16.94 -12.66 11.94
CA GLY A 456 -18.31 -13.19 12.02
C GLY A 456 -19.32 -12.40 11.17
N LEU A 457 -20.52 -12.95 10.97
CA LEU A 457 -21.53 -12.36 10.07
C LEU A 457 -21.91 -10.92 10.45
N VAL A 458 -22.03 -10.64 11.75
CA VAL A 458 -22.34 -9.30 12.29
C VAL A 458 -21.24 -8.29 11.97
N TYR A 459 -19.97 -8.68 12.08
CA TYR A 459 -18.83 -7.83 11.76
C TYR A 459 -18.80 -7.48 10.27
N LEU A 460 -19.11 -8.44 9.40
CA LEU A 460 -19.19 -8.22 7.96
C LEU A 460 -20.32 -7.25 7.59
N LEU A 461 -21.48 -7.34 8.24
CA LEU A 461 -22.58 -6.39 8.03
C LEU A 461 -22.22 -4.97 8.47
N GLN A 462 -21.55 -4.80 9.62
CA GLN A 462 -21.05 -3.49 10.06
C GLN A 462 -19.99 -2.92 9.12
N SER A 463 -19.11 -3.78 8.62
CA SER A 463 -18.08 -3.42 7.64
C SER A 463 -18.70 -2.98 6.32
N LEU A 464 -19.74 -3.69 5.85
CA LEU A 464 -20.50 -3.32 4.66
C LEU A 464 -21.17 -1.95 4.83
N GLY A 465 -21.81 -1.69 5.98
CA GLY A 465 -22.41 -0.38 6.28
C GLY A 465 -21.39 0.76 6.24
N SER A 466 -20.21 0.55 6.84
CA SER A 466 -19.11 1.52 6.83
C SER A 466 -18.57 1.76 5.42
N LEU A 467 -18.42 0.69 4.62
CA LEU A 467 -17.96 0.74 3.23
C LEU A 467 -18.98 1.45 2.32
N ARG A 468 -20.28 1.19 2.50
CA ARG A 468 -21.36 1.89 1.78
C ARG A 468 -21.32 3.39 2.07
N GLY A 469 -21.22 3.78 3.35
CA GLY A 469 -21.07 5.20 3.72
C GLY A 469 -19.79 5.85 3.17
N ALA A 470 -18.68 5.12 3.12
CA ALA A 470 -17.43 5.60 2.53
C ALA A 470 -17.54 5.80 1.01
N VAL A 471 -18.20 4.90 0.29
CA VAL A 471 -18.45 5.02 -1.15
C VAL A 471 -19.39 6.20 -1.42
N GLU A 472 -20.51 6.31 -0.71
CA GLU A 472 -21.45 7.44 -0.89
C GLU A 472 -20.79 8.79 -0.59
N SER A 473 -20.02 8.89 0.50
CA SER A 473 -19.19 10.06 0.79
C SER A 473 -18.17 10.34 -0.32
N GLY A 474 -17.55 9.30 -0.89
CA GLY A 474 -16.64 9.39 -2.02
C GLY A 474 -17.32 9.95 -3.27
N VAL A 475 -18.50 9.46 -3.63
CA VAL A 475 -19.29 9.95 -4.77
C VAL A 475 -19.69 11.41 -4.58
N ALA A 476 -20.13 11.80 -3.38
CA ALA A 476 -20.45 13.19 -3.08
C ALA A 476 -19.22 14.10 -3.19
N THR A 477 -18.07 13.64 -2.71
CA THR A 477 -16.80 14.39 -2.83
C THR A 477 -16.39 14.54 -4.30
N PHE A 478 -16.50 13.48 -5.10
CA PHE A 478 -16.23 13.52 -6.54
C PHE A 478 -17.17 14.47 -7.28
N ARG A 479 -18.48 14.43 -6.99
CA ARG A 479 -19.46 15.38 -7.55
C ARG A 479 -19.08 16.82 -7.26
N SER A 480 -18.73 17.11 -6.00
CA SER A 480 -18.29 18.45 -5.59
C SER A 480 -17.03 18.89 -6.34
N ALA A 481 -16.08 17.98 -6.55
CA ALA A 481 -14.86 18.27 -7.29
C ALA A 481 -15.13 18.56 -8.77
N CYS A 482 -16.01 17.80 -9.43
CA CYS A 482 -16.44 18.09 -10.81
C CYS A 482 -17.09 19.48 -10.93
N LEU A 483 -17.93 19.86 -9.96
CA LEU A 483 -18.58 21.18 -9.95
C LEU A 483 -17.56 22.31 -9.74
N GLN A 484 -16.63 22.17 -8.79
CA GLN A 484 -15.55 23.13 -8.58
C GLN A 484 -14.69 23.30 -9.84
N GLU A 485 -14.43 22.20 -10.55
CA GLU A 485 -13.66 22.24 -11.78
C GLU A 485 -14.40 22.99 -12.91
N ILE A 486 -15.71 22.78 -13.04
CA ILE A 486 -16.56 23.55 -13.96
C ILE A 486 -16.58 25.03 -13.59
N ASP A 487 -16.81 25.35 -12.31
CA ASP A 487 -16.88 26.72 -11.82
C ASP A 487 -15.57 27.47 -12.06
N ALA A 488 -14.42 26.80 -11.85
CA ALA A 488 -13.10 27.38 -12.13
C ALA A 488 -12.91 27.73 -13.62
N ILE A 489 -13.38 26.87 -14.54
CA ILE A 489 -13.34 27.16 -15.98
C ILE A 489 -14.21 28.37 -16.31
N VAL A 490 -15.42 28.44 -15.73
CA VAL A 490 -16.36 29.56 -15.95
C VAL A 490 -15.75 30.86 -15.44
N GLU A 491 -15.21 30.88 -14.22
CA GLU A 491 -14.56 32.06 -13.63
C GLU A 491 -13.36 32.51 -14.49
N ASP A 492 -12.51 31.57 -14.93
CA ASP A 492 -11.38 31.89 -15.79
C ASP A 492 -11.82 32.42 -17.17
N LEU A 493 -12.91 31.92 -17.75
CA LEU A 493 -13.46 32.47 -19.00
C LEU A 493 -14.00 33.90 -18.84
N GLN A 494 -14.58 34.22 -17.68
CA GLN A 494 -15.09 35.56 -17.37
C GLN A 494 -13.97 36.61 -17.23
N THR A 495 -12.72 36.20 -17.00
CA THR A 495 -11.58 37.12 -16.98
C THR A 495 -11.16 37.64 -18.37
N ILE A 496 -11.67 37.03 -19.46
CA ILE A 496 -11.39 37.52 -20.81
C ILE A 496 -12.04 38.90 -20.98
N LYS A 497 -11.32 39.82 -21.62
CA LYS A 497 -11.77 41.22 -21.80
C LYS A 497 -13.20 41.26 -22.38
N PRO A 498 -14.12 42.09 -21.84
CA PRO A 498 -15.54 42.08 -22.20
C PRO A 498 -15.84 42.20 -23.70
N ALA A 499 -15.01 42.95 -24.45
CA ALA A 499 -15.12 43.11 -25.90
C ALA A 499 -15.06 41.78 -26.70
N TYR A 500 -14.50 40.72 -26.10
CA TYR A 500 -14.38 39.39 -26.71
C TYR A 500 -15.16 38.30 -25.96
N ALA A 501 -15.84 38.64 -24.85
CA ALA A 501 -16.53 37.68 -24.00
C ALA A 501 -17.67 36.94 -24.72
N GLU A 502 -18.37 37.63 -25.64
CA GLU A 502 -19.43 37.03 -26.46
C GLU A 502 -19.00 35.78 -27.24
N ILE A 503 -17.71 35.69 -27.61
CA ILE A 503 -17.18 34.54 -28.35
C ILE A 503 -17.19 33.27 -27.48
N PHE A 504 -17.02 33.42 -26.17
CA PHE A 504 -16.90 32.31 -25.22
C PHE A 504 -18.18 32.04 -24.43
N MET A 505 -19.19 32.92 -24.50
CA MET A 505 -20.48 32.74 -23.82
C MET A 505 -21.17 31.39 -24.09
N PRO A 506 -21.19 30.83 -25.32
CA PRO A 506 -21.78 29.51 -25.56
C PRO A 506 -21.12 28.38 -24.77
N ILE A 507 -19.83 28.51 -24.44
CA ILE A 507 -19.09 27.53 -23.62
C ILE A 507 -19.50 27.67 -22.15
N VAL A 508 -19.66 28.90 -21.67
CA VAL A 508 -20.12 29.18 -20.29
C VAL A 508 -21.52 28.60 -20.05
N VAL A 509 -22.46 28.83 -20.97
CA VAL A 509 -23.83 28.30 -20.85
C VAL A 509 -23.84 26.77 -20.83
N ASP A 510 -23.08 26.12 -21.72
CA ASP A 510 -22.97 24.66 -21.73
C ASP A 510 -22.38 24.09 -20.44
N LEU A 511 -21.40 24.79 -19.85
CA LEU A 511 -20.77 24.43 -18.57
C LEU A 511 -21.75 24.57 -17.40
N GLU A 512 -22.52 25.65 -17.35
CA GLU A 512 -23.54 25.87 -16.32
C GLU A 512 -24.68 24.83 -16.41
N ASP A 513 -25.16 24.55 -17.63
CA ASP A 513 -26.16 23.51 -17.88
C ASP A 513 -25.64 22.11 -17.50
N ALA A 514 -24.36 21.85 -17.77
CA ALA A 514 -23.66 20.64 -17.39
C ALA A 514 -23.54 20.50 -15.86
N ALA A 515 -23.17 21.57 -15.16
CA ALA A 515 -23.11 21.61 -13.70
C ALA A 515 -24.46 21.24 -13.08
N ASP A 516 -25.56 21.76 -13.63
CA ASP A 516 -26.90 21.46 -13.15
C ASP A 516 -27.36 20.03 -13.42
N ARG A 517 -26.86 19.38 -14.48
CA ARG A 517 -27.05 17.94 -14.70
C ARG A 517 -26.26 17.11 -13.68
N ILE A 518 -24.98 17.44 -13.47
CA ILE A 518 -24.10 16.73 -12.53
C ILE A 518 -24.62 16.81 -11.08
N LYS A 519 -25.20 17.95 -10.66
CA LYS A 519 -25.81 18.11 -9.33
C LYS A 519 -26.87 17.05 -9.02
N LYS A 520 -27.63 16.63 -10.05
CA LYS A 520 -28.78 15.71 -9.93
C LYS A 520 -28.42 14.22 -10.07
N MET A 521 -27.17 13.90 -10.41
CA MET A 521 -26.72 12.51 -10.62
C MET A 521 -26.14 11.91 -9.34
N ASP A 522 -26.59 10.71 -8.95
CA ASP A 522 -26.14 10.03 -7.73
C ASP A 522 -25.18 8.86 -7.97
N ASP A 523 -25.03 8.43 -9.21
CA ASP A 523 -24.12 7.36 -9.59
C ASP A 523 -22.76 7.87 -10.09
N PHE A 524 -21.67 7.28 -9.58
CA PHE A 524 -20.30 7.65 -9.96
C PHE A 524 -20.03 7.46 -11.45
N GLY A 525 -20.48 6.34 -12.03
CA GLY A 525 -20.24 6.02 -13.43
C GLY A 525 -20.92 7.04 -14.36
N GLN A 526 -22.13 7.46 -14.01
CA GLN A 526 -22.87 8.50 -14.73
C GLN A 526 -22.18 9.87 -14.62
N ILE A 527 -21.80 10.32 -13.42
CA ILE A 527 -21.11 11.61 -13.24
C ILE A 527 -19.80 11.63 -14.03
N ARG A 528 -19.03 10.53 -13.99
CA ARG A 528 -17.75 10.42 -14.71
C ARG A 528 -17.93 10.50 -16.22
N LEU A 529 -18.90 9.77 -16.76
CA LEU A 529 -19.17 9.75 -18.20
C LEU A 529 -19.61 11.14 -18.68
N GLU A 530 -20.53 11.77 -17.94
CA GLU A 530 -21.02 13.11 -18.24
C GLU A 530 -19.87 14.12 -18.23
N MET A 531 -19.01 14.15 -17.20
CA MET A 531 -17.86 15.06 -17.12
C MET A 531 -16.89 14.87 -18.29
N LYS A 532 -16.65 13.62 -18.71
CA LYS A 532 -15.81 13.34 -19.88
C LYS A 532 -16.43 13.88 -21.17
N THR A 533 -17.73 13.63 -21.38
CA THR A 533 -18.46 14.13 -22.56
C THR A 533 -18.47 15.66 -22.60
N ILE A 534 -18.61 16.30 -21.44
CA ILE A 534 -18.53 17.77 -21.31
C ILE A 534 -17.14 18.27 -21.72
N LYS A 535 -16.06 17.70 -21.17
CA LYS A 535 -14.68 18.09 -21.55
C LYS A 535 -14.44 17.94 -23.05
N ASP A 536 -14.81 16.80 -23.64
CA ASP A 536 -14.62 16.54 -25.07
C ASP A 536 -15.41 17.54 -25.94
N SER A 537 -16.67 17.83 -25.57
CA SER A 537 -17.53 18.80 -26.26
C SER A 537 -16.98 20.23 -26.17
N ILE A 538 -16.54 20.64 -24.98
CA ILE A 538 -16.01 21.99 -24.77
C ILE A 538 -14.69 22.18 -25.50
N ILE A 539 -13.80 21.18 -25.54
CA ILE A 539 -12.55 21.27 -26.30
C ILE A 539 -12.84 21.57 -27.79
N LEU A 540 -13.89 20.97 -28.36
CA LEU A 540 -14.29 21.26 -29.74
C LEU A 540 -14.77 22.71 -29.89
N LYS A 541 -15.70 23.17 -29.05
CA LYS A 541 -16.21 24.55 -29.07
C LYS A 541 -15.14 25.60 -28.74
N ALA A 542 -14.18 25.25 -27.89
CA ALA A 542 -13.03 26.05 -27.52
C ALA A 542 -12.13 26.32 -28.73
N LYS A 543 -11.86 25.29 -29.54
CA LYS A 543 -11.13 25.44 -30.80
C LYS A 543 -11.84 26.40 -31.75
N GLU A 544 -13.13 26.21 -31.97
CA GLU A 544 -13.93 27.10 -32.83
C GLU A 544 -13.93 28.55 -32.33
N SER A 545 -14.06 28.74 -31.01
CA SER A 545 -14.06 30.06 -30.37
C SER A 545 -12.70 30.77 -30.52
N LEU A 546 -11.59 30.06 -30.33
CA LEU A 546 -10.24 30.58 -30.55
C LEU A 546 -9.97 30.88 -32.03
N GLU A 547 -10.44 30.05 -32.96
CA GLU A 547 -10.35 30.33 -34.39
C GLU A 547 -11.13 31.57 -34.78
N ASN A 548 -12.34 31.74 -34.22
CA ASN A 548 -13.16 32.93 -34.42
C ASN A 548 -12.48 34.19 -33.86
N LEU A 549 -11.90 34.11 -32.65
CA LEU A 549 -11.09 35.19 -32.09
C LEU A 549 -9.92 35.54 -33.01
N ARG A 550 -9.14 34.54 -33.46
CA ARG A 550 -8.02 34.73 -34.40
C ARG A 550 -8.49 35.41 -35.68
N TYR A 551 -9.61 34.96 -36.23
CA TYR A 551 -10.18 35.50 -37.46
C TYR A 551 -10.58 36.97 -37.28
N ARG A 552 -11.32 37.31 -36.22
CA ARG A 552 -11.73 38.69 -35.93
C ARG A 552 -10.53 39.62 -35.77
N LEU A 553 -9.53 39.23 -34.98
CA LEU A 553 -8.29 39.99 -34.82
C LEU A 553 -7.56 40.13 -36.16
N GLY A 554 -7.43 39.05 -36.92
CA GLY A 554 -6.79 39.04 -38.24
C GLY A 554 -7.50 39.89 -39.30
N VAL A 555 -8.83 40.03 -39.25
CA VAL A 555 -9.58 40.95 -40.12
C VAL A 555 -9.22 42.40 -39.79
N LYS A 556 -9.22 42.79 -38.51
CA LYS A 556 -8.84 44.15 -38.09
C LYS A 556 -7.42 44.48 -38.56
N ILE A 557 -6.46 43.57 -38.31
CA ILE A 557 -5.06 43.75 -38.71
C ILE A 557 -4.92 43.94 -40.22
N ARG A 558 -5.57 43.08 -41.03
CA ARG A 558 -5.52 43.17 -42.50
C ARG A 558 -6.11 44.48 -43.02
N LEU A 559 -7.21 44.94 -42.44
CA LEU A 559 -7.85 46.20 -42.83
C LEU A 559 -6.89 47.39 -42.59
N ALA A 560 -6.32 47.51 -41.40
CA ALA A 560 -5.39 48.60 -41.09
C ALA A 560 -4.10 48.50 -41.92
N ALA A 561 -3.53 47.30 -42.09
CA ALA A 561 -2.34 47.07 -42.90
C ALA A 561 -2.56 47.46 -44.38
N ALA A 562 -3.72 47.12 -44.96
CA ALA A 562 -4.06 47.50 -46.32
C ALA A 562 -4.16 49.02 -46.50
N LYS A 563 -4.79 49.72 -45.55
CA LYS A 563 -4.90 51.19 -45.58
C LYS A 563 -3.56 51.89 -45.33
N LEU A 564 -2.73 51.35 -44.43
CA LEU A 564 -1.37 51.83 -44.17
C LEU A 564 -0.48 51.73 -45.43
N MET A 565 -0.50 50.59 -46.12
CA MET A 565 0.19 50.43 -47.41
C MET A 565 -0.41 51.34 -48.50
N GLY A 566 -1.73 51.54 -48.50
CA GLY A 566 -2.42 52.47 -49.41
C GLY A 566 -1.98 53.92 -49.27
N ALA A 567 -1.63 54.34 -48.05
CA ALA A 567 -1.08 55.67 -47.74
C ALA A 567 0.42 55.82 -48.07
N GLY A 568 1.08 54.77 -48.59
CA GLY A 568 2.49 54.79 -48.97
C GLY A 568 3.46 54.52 -47.82
N VAL A 569 2.99 53.95 -46.71
CA VAL A 569 3.81 53.57 -45.55
C VAL A 569 4.09 52.07 -45.58
N GLU A 570 5.31 51.64 -45.25
CA GLU A 570 5.64 50.22 -45.15
C GLU A 570 5.21 49.64 -43.79
N ILE A 571 4.79 48.38 -43.78
CA ILE A 571 4.42 47.68 -42.54
C ILE A 571 5.70 47.40 -41.73
N PRO A 572 5.79 47.82 -40.45
CA PRO A 572 6.94 47.53 -39.60
C PRO A 572 7.21 46.02 -39.45
N SER A 573 8.49 45.64 -39.35
CA SER A 573 8.90 44.24 -39.18
C SER A 573 8.31 43.61 -37.91
N GLU A 574 8.20 44.38 -36.83
CA GLU A 574 7.66 43.93 -35.54
C GLU A 574 6.18 43.52 -35.64
N VAL A 575 5.44 44.19 -36.52
CA VAL A 575 4.03 43.87 -36.81
C VAL A 575 3.94 42.58 -37.63
N GLN A 576 4.84 42.37 -38.59
CA GLN A 576 4.89 41.12 -39.38
C GLN A 576 5.24 39.92 -38.49
N GLU A 577 6.19 40.09 -37.56
CA GLU A 577 6.52 39.10 -36.53
C GLU A 577 5.33 38.84 -35.60
N GLY A 578 4.66 39.91 -35.14
CA GLY A 578 3.45 39.79 -34.32
C GLY A 578 2.32 39.04 -35.03
N ILE A 579 2.14 39.24 -36.33
CA ILE A 579 1.18 38.49 -37.16
C ILE A 579 1.59 37.03 -37.30
N ALA A 580 2.88 36.75 -37.52
CA ALA A 580 3.40 35.38 -37.59
C ALA A 580 3.24 34.64 -36.26
N GLU A 581 3.49 35.31 -35.13
CA GLU A 581 3.25 34.80 -33.78
C GLU A 581 1.76 34.55 -33.51
N LEU A 582 0.88 35.47 -33.90
CA LEU A 582 -0.57 35.29 -33.76
C LEU A 582 -1.07 34.08 -34.59
N ASN A 583 -0.49 33.85 -35.77
CA ASN A 583 -0.83 32.71 -36.62
C ASN A 583 -0.21 31.40 -36.14
N SER A 584 0.93 31.44 -35.44
CA SER A 584 1.65 30.28 -34.91
C SER A 584 1.15 29.82 -33.55
N ILE A 585 0.34 30.63 -32.84
CA ILE A 585 -0.44 30.15 -31.70
C ILE A 585 -1.35 29.03 -32.21
N GLY A 586 -0.94 27.79 -31.90
CA GLY A 586 -1.70 26.60 -32.22
C GLY A 586 -3.06 26.69 -31.55
N VAL A 587 -4.13 26.59 -32.33
CA VAL A 587 -5.51 26.57 -31.82
C VAL A 587 -5.84 25.22 -31.17
N ALA A 588 -4.86 24.32 -31.06
CA ALA A 588 -4.99 23.07 -30.34
C ALA A 588 -4.94 23.34 -28.83
N ALA A 589 -6.07 23.72 -28.24
CA ALA A 589 -6.26 23.57 -26.80
C ALA A 589 -6.16 22.07 -26.48
N GLU A 590 -5.11 21.67 -25.77
CA GLU A 590 -4.95 20.29 -25.28
C GLU A 590 -5.91 20.03 -24.11
N THR A 591 -6.24 21.09 -23.36
CA THR A 591 -7.18 21.05 -22.24
C THR A 591 -8.08 22.30 -22.23
N VAL A 592 -9.30 22.16 -21.71
CA VAL A 592 -10.26 23.27 -21.57
C VAL A 592 -9.66 24.43 -20.75
N PHE A 593 -8.79 24.14 -19.78
CA PHE A 593 -8.12 25.13 -18.93
C PHE A 593 -7.10 26.02 -19.64
N THR A 594 -6.54 25.58 -20.76
CA THR A 594 -5.60 26.41 -21.54
C THR A 594 -6.31 27.47 -22.39
N LEU A 595 -7.63 27.33 -22.59
CA LEU A 595 -8.44 28.21 -23.44
C LEU A 595 -8.35 29.69 -23.04
N PRO A 596 -8.53 30.08 -21.77
CA PRO A 596 -8.49 31.50 -21.38
C PRO A 596 -7.08 32.08 -21.51
N GLN A 597 -6.04 31.29 -21.18
CA GLN A 597 -4.64 31.69 -21.32
C GLN A 597 -4.26 31.94 -22.78
N LEU A 598 -4.68 31.05 -23.69
CA LEU A 598 -4.46 31.21 -25.13
C LEU A 598 -5.20 32.45 -25.67
N ALA A 599 -6.45 32.65 -25.27
CA ALA A 599 -7.24 33.83 -25.66
C ALA A 599 -6.58 35.14 -25.19
N ARG A 600 -6.15 35.21 -23.92
CA ARG A 600 -5.43 36.37 -23.37
C ARG A 600 -4.13 36.64 -24.13
N LYS A 601 -3.35 35.60 -24.44
CA LYS A 601 -2.10 35.73 -25.21
C LYS A 601 -2.34 36.29 -26.61
N MET A 602 -3.40 35.84 -27.29
CA MET A 602 -3.77 36.36 -28.61
C MET A 602 -4.20 37.84 -28.56
N ILE A 603 -4.98 38.21 -27.54
CA ILE A 603 -5.40 39.60 -27.32
C ILE A 603 -4.20 40.48 -26.97
N GLU A 604 -3.29 40.02 -26.11
CA GLU A 604 -2.11 40.77 -25.71
C GLU A 604 -1.17 41.03 -26.90
N LEU A 605 -0.93 40.02 -27.75
CA LEU A 605 -0.15 40.19 -28.98
C LEU A 605 -0.80 41.21 -29.92
N TYR A 606 -2.12 41.13 -30.08
CA TYR A 606 -2.86 42.10 -30.89
C TYR A 606 -2.75 43.52 -30.35
N GLU A 607 -3.02 43.75 -29.06
CA GLU A 607 -3.06 45.10 -28.50
C GLU A 607 -1.67 45.72 -28.35
N ARG A 608 -0.70 44.98 -27.78
CA ARG A 608 0.61 45.52 -27.39
C ARG A 608 1.64 45.50 -28.50
N LYS A 609 1.64 44.49 -29.36
CA LYS A 609 2.68 44.31 -30.39
C LYS A 609 2.21 44.75 -31.78
N ILE A 610 0.93 44.57 -32.10
CA ILE A 610 0.41 44.92 -33.43
C ILE A 610 -0.26 46.28 -33.43
N SER A 611 -1.28 46.48 -32.59
CA SER A 611 -2.08 47.70 -32.59
C SER A 611 -1.29 48.91 -32.15
N HIS A 612 -0.59 48.80 -31.04
CA HIS A 612 0.26 49.87 -30.53
C HIS A 612 1.30 50.33 -31.56
N THR A 613 2.04 49.42 -32.18
CA THR A 613 3.08 49.76 -33.17
C THR A 613 2.51 50.37 -34.45
N ILE A 614 1.32 49.93 -34.89
CA ILE A 614 0.63 50.57 -36.04
C ILE A 614 0.19 52.01 -35.69
N ILE A 615 -0.33 52.23 -34.48
CA ILE A 615 -0.76 53.55 -34.00
C ILE A 615 0.45 54.49 -33.85
N GLU A 616 1.54 54.03 -33.23
CA GLU A 616 2.78 54.82 -33.11
C GLU A 616 3.33 55.20 -34.49
N ARG A 617 3.28 54.27 -35.46
CA ARG A 617 3.71 54.55 -36.83
C ARG A 617 2.82 55.63 -37.47
N LEU A 618 1.51 55.55 -37.32
CA LEU A 618 0.58 56.58 -37.79
C LEU A 618 0.91 57.96 -37.20
N GLU A 619 1.10 58.05 -35.88
CA GLU A 619 1.45 59.30 -35.20
C GLU A 619 2.75 59.91 -35.73
N SER A 620 3.77 59.07 -35.96
CA SER A 620 5.05 59.50 -36.53
C SER A 620 4.88 60.09 -37.94
N GLU A 621 4.04 59.47 -38.77
CA GLU A 621 3.81 59.87 -40.16
C GLU A 621 2.94 61.13 -40.28
N VAL A 622 1.88 61.23 -39.47
CA VAL A 622 1.08 62.46 -39.32
C VAL A 622 1.97 63.61 -38.87
N THR A 623 2.90 63.35 -37.92
CA THR A 623 3.83 64.37 -37.43
C THR A 623 4.82 64.82 -38.50
N ARG A 624 5.37 63.88 -39.28
CA ARG A 624 6.26 64.16 -40.40
C ARG A 624 5.56 65.02 -41.46
N LEU A 625 4.38 64.59 -41.92
CA LEU A 625 3.64 65.30 -42.98
C LEU A 625 3.18 66.70 -42.52
N HIS A 626 2.68 66.83 -41.29
CA HIS A 626 2.31 68.12 -40.71
C HIS A 626 3.51 69.09 -40.70
N THR A 627 4.69 68.62 -40.32
CA THR A 627 5.91 69.45 -40.27
C THR A 627 6.32 69.89 -41.67
N SER A 628 6.33 68.98 -42.64
CA SER A 628 6.70 69.30 -44.02
C SER A 628 5.72 70.25 -44.70
N LEU A 629 4.40 70.09 -44.50
CA LEU A 629 3.40 71.01 -45.03
C LEU A 629 3.41 72.38 -44.32
N THR A 630 3.70 72.42 -43.02
CA THR A 630 3.89 73.69 -42.30
C THR A 630 5.06 74.49 -42.88
N ARG A 631 6.17 73.83 -43.20
CA ARG A 631 7.30 74.47 -43.90
C ARG A 631 6.93 74.90 -45.31
N ALA A 632 6.19 74.09 -46.06
CA ALA A 632 5.73 74.47 -47.39
C ALA A 632 4.82 75.71 -47.36
N ARG A 633 4.01 75.88 -46.30
CA ARG A 633 3.24 77.09 -46.05
C ARG A 633 4.13 78.32 -45.86
N GLU A 634 5.21 78.21 -45.09
CA GLU A 634 6.17 79.32 -44.89
C GLU A 634 6.83 79.77 -46.22
N VAL A 635 6.96 78.85 -47.16
CA VAL A 635 7.51 79.06 -48.50
C VAL A 635 6.48 79.61 -49.50
N GLY A 636 5.20 79.65 -49.11
CA GLY A 636 4.10 80.23 -49.89
C GLY A 636 3.21 79.22 -50.64
N VAL A 637 3.19 77.95 -50.25
CA VAL A 637 2.20 76.98 -50.75
C VAL A 637 0.90 77.10 -49.94
N ASP A 638 -0.24 77.25 -50.62
CA ASP A 638 -1.57 77.30 -49.98
C ASP A 638 -2.02 75.91 -49.49
N VAL A 639 -1.73 75.57 -48.23
CA VAL A 639 -1.99 74.25 -47.62
C VAL A 639 -2.68 74.31 -46.26
N ASP A 640 -3.37 75.42 -45.94
CA ASP A 640 -3.93 75.64 -44.60
C ASP A 640 -4.97 74.58 -44.19
N LYS A 641 -5.80 74.12 -45.14
CA LYS A 641 -6.83 73.09 -44.89
C LYS A 641 -6.21 71.72 -44.57
N GLU A 642 -5.16 71.36 -45.28
CA GLU A 642 -4.45 70.10 -45.10
C GLU A 642 -3.64 70.10 -43.80
N VAL A 643 -3.05 71.25 -43.40
CA VAL A 643 -2.37 71.40 -42.12
C VAL A 643 -3.35 71.35 -40.94
N GLU A 644 -4.52 71.97 -41.04
CA GLU A 644 -5.58 71.92 -40.03
C GLU A 644 -6.09 70.48 -39.83
N THR A 645 -6.35 69.76 -40.92
CA THR A 645 -6.78 68.34 -40.87
C THR A 645 -5.73 67.46 -40.17
N LEU A 646 -4.44 67.69 -40.42
CA LEU A 646 -3.35 66.96 -39.75
C LEU A 646 -3.15 67.38 -38.30
N ALA A 647 -3.46 68.63 -37.94
CA ALA A 647 -3.45 69.10 -36.56
C ALA A 647 -4.58 68.46 -35.76
N ASP A 648 -5.79 68.38 -36.33
CA ASP A 648 -6.93 67.68 -35.74
C ASP A 648 -6.58 66.21 -35.48
N MET A 649 -5.97 65.53 -36.45
CA MET A 649 -5.48 64.15 -36.30
C MET A 649 -4.43 63.98 -35.17
N LYS A 650 -3.66 65.01 -34.82
CA LYS A 650 -2.76 64.96 -33.65
C LYS A 650 -3.48 65.15 -32.33
N THR A 651 -4.55 65.96 -32.31
CA THR A 651 -5.30 66.24 -31.08
C THR A 651 -6.21 65.07 -30.66
N THR A 652 -6.61 64.23 -31.62
CA THR A 652 -7.39 63.01 -31.36
C THR A 652 -6.63 61.78 -31.89
N PRO A 653 -5.64 61.25 -31.15
CA PRO A 653 -4.95 60.03 -31.54
C PRO A 653 -5.90 58.82 -31.48
N PRO A 654 -5.74 57.84 -32.38
CA PRO A 654 -6.61 56.66 -32.41
C PRO A 654 -6.31 55.75 -31.22
N GLN A 655 -7.36 55.21 -30.60
CA GLN A 655 -7.23 54.26 -29.48
C GLN A 655 -7.29 52.81 -29.96
N GLU A 656 -8.07 52.55 -31.02
CA GLU A 656 -8.17 51.23 -31.64
C GLU A 656 -7.64 51.23 -33.08
N LEU A 657 -7.39 50.02 -33.58
CA LEU A 657 -6.89 49.80 -34.92
C LEU A 657 -7.87 50.23 -36.02
N GLU A 658 -9.18 50.19 -35.74
CA GLU A 658 -10.24 50.66 -36.66
C GLU A 658 -10.19 52.19 -36.79
N ASP A 659 -10.04 52.90 -35.68
CA ASP A 659 -9.84 54.35 -35.69
C ASP A 659 -8.55 54.73 -36.44
N ALA A 660 -7.47 53.97 -36.21
CA ALA A 660 -6.21 54.15 -36.92
C ALA A 660 -6.38 53.93 -38.43
N ALA A 661 -7.18 52.93 -38.82
CA ALA A 661 -7.48 52.62 -40.22
C ALA A 661 -8.19 53.82 -40.90
N ASP A 662 -9.17 54.45 -40.25
CA ASP A 662 -9.87 55.62 -40.79
C ASP A 662 -8.99 56.88 -40.85
N MET A 663 -8.06 57.01 -39.90
CA MET A 663 -7.05 58.08 -39.94
C MET A 663 -6.02 57.86 -41.06
N PHE A 664 -5.65 56.61 -41.38
CA PHE A 664 -4.84 56.30 -42.56
C PHE A 664 -5.56 56.67 -43.87
N ASP A 665 -6.88 56.47 -43.97
CA ASP A 665 -7.64 56.92 -45.15
C ASP A 665 -7.62 58.44 -45.31
N LYS A 666 -7.74 59.19 -44.20
CA LYS A 666 -7.59 60.66 -44.23
C LYS A 666 -6.18 61.07 -44.69
N LEU A 667 -5.14 60.39 -44.20
CA LEU A 667 -3.76 60.62 -44.62
C LEU A 667 -3.53 60.26 -46.10
N MET A 668 -4.11 59.16 -46.58
CA MET A 668 -4.09 58.76 -47.98
C MET A 668 -4.75 59.82 -48.88
N ASN A 669 -5.93 60.32 -48.49
CA ASN A 669 -6.63 61.37 -49.25
C ASN A 669 -5.81 62.66 -49.36
N ILE A 670 -5.07 63.04 -48.32
CA ILE A 670 -4.18 64.21 -48.36
C ILE A 670 -2.97 63.93 -49.28
N THR A 671 -2.31 62.78 -49.12
CA THR A 671 -1.08 62.45 -49.85
C THR A 671 -1.28 62.12 -51.33
N VAL A 672 -2.50 61.74 -51.74
CA VAL A 672 -2.85 61.41 -53.14
C VAL A 672 -3.65 62.55 -53.81
N SER A 673 -3.99 63.62 -53.08
CA SER A 673 -4.78 64.73 -53.60
C SER A 673 -4.13 65.42 -54.81
N GLU A 674 -4.82 65.37 -55.96
CA GLU A 674 -4.33 65.99 -57.21
C GLU A 674 -4.23 67.52 -57.10
N SER A 675 -5.10 68.15 -56.28
CA SER A 675 -5.04 69.60 -56.05
C SER A 675 -3.80 70.00 -55.27
N LEU A 676 -3.41 69.21 -54.26
CA LEU A 676 -2.21 69.47 -53.46
C LEU A 676 -0.94 69.26 -54.30
N HIS A 677 -0.89 68.18 -55.09
CA HIS A 677 0.18 67.94 -56.07
C HIS A 677 0.37 69.12 -57.03
N LYS A 678 -0.73 69.66 -57.59
CA LYS A 678 -0.68 70.83 -58.49
C LYS A 678 -0.17 72.08 -57.78
N LYS A 679 -0.63 72.35 -56.56
CA LYS A 679 -0.19 73.52 -55.76
C LYS A 679 1.31 73.48 -55.46
N ILE A 680 1.81 72.32 -54.99
CA ILE A 680 3.23 72.14 -54.67
C ILE A 680 4.09 72.21 -55.94
N ARG A 681 3.66 71.57 -57.02
CA ARG A 681 4.36 71.62 -58.31
C ARG A 681 4.42 73.03 -58.89
N ALA A 682 3.32 73.78 -58.86
CA ALA A 682 3.29 75.17 -59.33
C ALA A 682 4.27 76.06 -58.56
N ARG A 683 4.36 75.90 -57.23
CA ARG A 683 5.34 76.65 -56.42
C ARG A 683 6.78 76.21 -56.70
N ALA A 684 7.03 74.92 -56.88
CA ALA A 684 8.34 74.39 -57.25
C ALA A 684 8.79 74.89 -58.63
N ASP A 685 7.89 74.90 -59.62
CA ASP A 685 8.14 75.44 -60.96
C ASP A 685 8.42 76.95 -60.92
N GLN A 686 7.66 77.70 -60.11
CA GLN A 686 7.94 79.13 -59.88
C GLN A 686 9.31 79.35 -59.23
N ALA A 687 9.65 78.56 -58.20
CA ALA A 687 10.94 78.65 -57.54
C ALA A 687 12.09 78.38 -58.51
N TYR A 688 11.93 77.35 -59.34
CA TYR A 688 12.87 76.95 -60.37
C TYR A 688 13.17 78.09 -61.37
N VAL A 689 12.12 78.77 -61.86
CA VAL A 689 12.27 79.91 -62.78
C VAL A 689 12.99 81.09 -62.11
N GLN A 690 12.65 81.41 -60.86
CA GLN A 690 13.28 82.50 -60.10
C GLN A 690 14.77 82.24 -59.88
N LEU A 691 15.14 81.02 -59.48
CA LEU A 691 16.53 80.61 -59.28
C LEU A 691 17.33 80.76 -60.58
N LYS A 692 16.77 80.31 -61.71
CA LYS A 692 17.42 80.41 -63.03
C LYS A 692 17.65 81.86 -63.48
N GLY A 693 16.70 82.76 -63.24
CA GLY A 693 16.85 84.18 -63.55
C GLY A 693 17.93 84.87 -62.72
N ALA A 694 18.02 84.52 -61.44
CA ALA A 694 18.94 85.13 -60.49
C ALA A 694 20.41 84.72 -60.69
N ILE A 695 20.68 83.54 -61.26
CA ILE A 695 22.05 83.03 -61.51
C ILE A 695 22.91 84.01 -62.32
N SER A 696 22.33 84.66 -63.33
CA SER A 696 23.03 85.63 -64.18
C SER A 696 23.65 86.80 -63.39
N ILE A 697 23.05 87.19 -62.26
CA ILE A 697 23.52 88.28 -61.40
C ILE A 697 24.72 87.83 -60.56
N PHE A 698 24.71 86.58 -60.09
CA PHE A 698 25.81 85.99 -59.34
C PHE A 698 27.02 85.65 -60.25
N GLU A 699 26.77 85.26 -61.51
CA GLU A 699 27.80 85.07 -62.54
C GLU A 699 28.54 86.38 -62.87
N ASN A 700 27.79 87.46 -63.11
CA ASN A 700 28.34 88.78 -63.45
C ASN A 700 29.21 89.41 -62.34
N LYS A 701 29.14 88.90 -61.10
CA LYS A 701 29.91 89.35 -59.93
C LYS A 701 31.04 88.38 -59.55
N GLY A 702 31.30 87.34 -60.34
CA GLY A 702 32.46 86.46 -60.21
C GLY A 702 32.34 85.32 -59.20
N MET A 703 31.13 84.87 -58.85
CA MET A 703 30.90 83.77 -57.90
C MET A 703 30.72 82.41 -58.60
N SER A 704 31.76 81.93 -59.29
CA SER A 704 31.73 80.70 -60.12
C SER A 704 31.32 79.43 -59.37
N ASP A 705 31.81 79.25 -58.13
CA ASP A 705 31.64 77.99 -57.39
C ASP A 705 30.23 77.84 -56.78
N PHE A 706 29.58 78.98 -56.46
CA PHE A 706 28.19 78.99 -56.01
C PHE A 706 27.24 78.73 -57.18
N VAL A 707 27.50 79.38 -58.32
CA VAL A 707 26.73 79.18 -59.55
C VAL A 707 26.84 77.74 -60.07
N SER A 708 28.02 77.11 -60.04
CA SER A 708 28.20 75.72 -60.47
C SER A 708 27.34 74.74 -59.66
N ARG A 709 27.27 74.92 -58.33
CA ARG A 709 26.41 74.13 -57.43
C ARG A 709 24.92 74.35 -57.71
N LEU A 710 24.51 75.59 -57.95
CA LEU A 710 23.13 75.91 -58.31
C LEU A 710 22.74 75.31 -59.67
N ASN A 711 23.63 75.36 -60.66
CA ASN A 711 23.39 74.78 -61.98
C ASN A 711 23.22 73.25 -61.93
N GLN A 712 24.04 72.53 -61.16
CA GLN A 712 23.87 71.07 -60.98
C GLN A 712 22.52 70.71 -60.33
N LEU A 713 22.06 71.48 -59.35
CA LEU A 713 20.75 71.28 -58.72
C LEU A 713 19.60 71.63 -59.69
N ILE A 714 19.72 72.71 -60.47
CA ILE A 714 18.73 73.10 -61.49
C ILE A 714 18.66 72.08 -62.64
N GLU A 715 19.74 71.37 -62.97
CA GLU A 715 19.68 70.31 -63.99
C GLU A 715 18.93 69.05 -63.50
N THR A 716 18.98 68.77 -62.20
CA THR A 716 18.37 67.56 -61.61
C THR A 716 16.89 67.73 -61.25
N VAL A 717 16.46 68.93 -60.86
CA VAL A 717 15.08 69.26 -60.47
C VAL A 717 14.02 68.89 -61.53
N PRO A 718 14.19 69.16 -62.84
CA PRO A 718 13.21 68.77 -63.86
C PRO A 718 13.00 67.25 -63.95
N THR A 719 14.07 66.46 -63.76
CA THR A 719 13.96 64.99 -63.81
C THR A 719 13.24 64.43 -62.58
N GLN A 720 13.39 65.07 -61.42
CA GLN A 720 12.73 64.70 -60.18
C GLN A 720 11.24 65.08 -60.18
N LEU A 721 10.87 66.24 -60.75
CA LEU A 721 9.48 66.67 -60.91
C LEU A 721 8.73 65.98 -62.06
N ALA A 722 9.46 65.38 -63.01
CA ALA A 722 8.89 64.63 -64.14
C ALA A 722 8.43 63.21 -63.77
N LYS A 723 9.01 62.60 -62.72
CA LYS A 723 8.50 61.35 -62.16
C LYS A 723 7.14 61.63 -61.52
N GLN A 724 6.06 61.11 -62.09
CA GLN A 724 4.76 61.12 -61.43
C GLN A 724 4.81 60.15 -60.23
N SER A 725 5.19 60.65 -59.06
CA SER A 725 5.05 59.92 -57.81
C SER A 725 3.56 59.84 -57.45
N LYS A 726 3.11 58.67 -56.98
CA LYS A 726 1.72 58.47 -56.54
C LYS A 726 1.38 59.33 -55.31
N HIS A 727 2.39 59.65 -54.49
CA HIS A 727 2.26 60.42 -53.26
C HIS A 727 3.01 61.76 -53.35
N VAL A 728 2.51 62.77 -52.63
CA VAL A 728 3.04 64.15 -52.61
C VAL A 728 4.46 64.29 -52.03
N TYR A 729 4.96 63.28 -51.28
CA TYR A 729 6.24 63.35 -50.56
C TYR A 729 7.43 63.79 -51.43
N ASP A 730 7.64 63.15 -52.58
CA ASP A 730 8.79 63.46 -53.45
C ASP A 730 8.72 64.89 -54.00
N ALA A 731 7.53 65.35 -54.42
CA ALA A 731 7.33 66.70 -54.94
C ALA A 731 7.47 67.77 -53.83
N LEU A 732 7.04 67.44 -52.61
CA LEU A 732 7.16 68.30 -51.43
C LEU A 732 8.63 68.48 -51.01
N ASP A 733 9.42 67.40 -51.00
CA ASP A 733 10.84 67.45 -50.67
C ASP A 733 11.64 68.29 -51.67
N VAL A 734 11.34 68.17 -52.97
CA VAL A 734 11.92 69.03 -54.01
C VAL A 734 11.53 70.50 -53.80
N CYS A 735 10.26 70.78 -53.49
CA CYS A 735 9.79 72.14 -53.21
C CYS A 735 10.49 72.77 -52.00
N LEU A 736 10.66 72.02 -50.91
CA LEU A 736 11.36 72.50 -49.71
C LEU A 736 12.86 72.72 -49.96
N THR A 737 13.49 71.87 -50.76
CA THR A 737 14.90 72.03 -51.15
C THR A 737 15.10 73.31 -51.95
N LEU A 738 14.23 73.59 -52.93
CA LEU A 738 14.28 74.81 -53.72
C LEU A 738 14.08 76.06 -52.85
N ALA A 739 13.21 75.98 -51.84
CA ALA A 739 12.95 77.08 -50.93
C ALA A 739 14.16 77.47 -50.07
N ASN A 740 14.85 76.47 -49.49
CA ASN A 740 16.05 76.71 -48.71
C ASN A 740 17.14 77.41 -49.54
N ILE A 741 17.26 77.03 -50.82
CA ILE A 741 18.21 77.66 -51.75
C ILE A 741 17.81 79.13 -52.04
N GLN A 742 16.51 79.42 -52.16
CA GLN A 742 16.04 80.80 -52.33
C GLN A 742 16.42 81.68 -51.13
N GLU A 743 16.28 81.17 -49.90
CA GLU A 743 16.71 81.88 -48.70
C GLU A 743 18.22 82.13 -48.67
N GLU A 744 19.02 81.13 -49.07
CA GLU A 744 20.47 81.27 -49.19
C GLU A 744 20.82 82.39 -50.20
N MET A 745 20.17 82.43 -51.36
CA MET A 745 20.40 83.46 -52.38
C MET A 745 20.00 84.86 -51.93
N VAL A 746 18.90 85.01 -51.19
CA VAL A 746 18.50 86.29 -50.58
C VAL A 746 19.57 86.77 -49.59
N SER A 747 20.11 85.87 -48.76
CA SER A 747 21.21 86.19 -47.85
C SER A 747 22.46 86.66 -48.59
N VAL A 748 22.82 86.00 -49.70
CA VAL A 748 23.94 86.41 -50.55
C VAL A 748 23.71 87.80 -51.15
N ILE A 749 22.51 88.11 -51.65
CA ILE A 749 22.18 89.44 -52.20
C ILE A 749 22.32 90.55 -51.14
N LYS A 750 21.83 90.31 -49.91
CA LYS A 750 21.98 91.27 -48.81
C LYS A 750 23.46 91.54 -48.50
N ASN A 751 24.27 90.49 -48.46
CA ASN A 751 25.71 90.61 -48.25
C ASN A 751 26.41 91.36 -49.40
N MET A 752 25.97 91.16 -50.64
CA MET A 752 26.47 91.91 -51.80
C MET A 752 26.11 93.40 -51.72
N ALA A 753 24.88 93.74 -51.33
CA ALA A 753 24.43 95.11 -51.19
C ALA A 753 25.20 95.91 -50.12
N LEU A 754 25.54 95.23 -49.02
CA LEU A 754 26.40 95.78 -47.96
C LEU A 754 27.82 96.06 -48.48
N LYS A 755 28.47 95.06 -49.10
CA LYS A 755 29.81 95.23 -49.69
C LYS A 755 29.85 96.32 -50.76
N ASP A 756 28.86 96.36 -51.65
CA ASP A 756 28.75 97.41 -52.66
C ASP A 756 28.58 98.81 -52.02
N GLY A 757 27.94 98.90 -50.85
CA GLY A 757 27.77 100.15 -50.11
C GLY A 757 29.07 100.68 -49.52
N GLU A 758 29.89 99.80 -48.94
CA GLU A 758 31.22 100.16 -48.42
C GLU A 758 32.15 100.65 -49.52
N VAL A 759 32.19 99.93 -50.66
CA VAL A 759 32.98 100.31 -51.83
C VAL A 759 32.49 101.66 -52.38
N TYR A 760 31.18 101.86 -52.44
CA TYR A 760 30.59 103.10 -52.89
C TYR A 760 30.93 104.30 -52.00
N ALA A 761 30.85 104.15 -50.68
CA ALA A 761 31.23 105.20 -49.73
C ALA A 761 32.71 105.59 -49.85
N LYS A 762 33.60 104.62 -50.12
CA LYS A 762 35.01 104.87 -50.39
C LYS A 762 35.19 105.67 -51.69
N MET A 763 34.50 105.29 -52.77
CA MET A 763 34.57 106.00 -54.05
C MET A 763 34.07 107.45 -53.97
N LEU A 764 33.03 107.73 -53.19
CA LEU A 764 32.53 109.10 -52.96
C LEU A 764 33.61 110.00 -52.35
N ARG A 765 34.31 109.51 -51.31
CA ARG A 765 35.37 110.26 -50.63
C ARG A 765 36.61 110.48 -51.50
N GLU A 766 36.93 109.54 -52.38
CA GLU A 766 38.06 109.68 -53.32
C GLU A 766 37.74 110.63 -54.47
N ARG A 767 36.48 110.65 -54.95
CA ARG A 767 36.08 111.37 -56.16
C ARG A 767 35.57 112.80 -55.93
N SER A 768 35.08 113.14 -54.73
CA SER A 768 34.63 114.49 -54.40
C SER A 768 35.58 115.15 -53.40
N GLN A 769 36.19 116.27 -53.80
CA GLN A 769 37.20 116.97 -53.01
C GLN A 769 36.61 117.71 -51.81
N TYR A 770 35.33 118.09 -51.88
CA TYR A 770 34.64 118.85 -50.83
C TYR A 770 33.57 118.04 -50.10
N TYR A 771 33.56 116.70 -50.27
CA TYR A 771 32.52 115.80 -49.73
C TYR A 771 32.24 116.00 -48.24
N THR A 772 33.26 116.28 -47.43
CA THR A 772 33.12 116.52 -45.98
C THR A 772 32.27 117.74 -45.65
N THR A 773 32.27 118.78 -46.49
CA THR A 773 31.39 119.94 -46.34
C THR A 773 29.97 119.60 -46.80
N ILE A 774 29.85 118.84 -47.90
CA ILE A 774 28.55 118.37 -48.41
C ILE A 774 27.83 117.51 -47.35
N GLU A 775 28.57 116.62 -46.70
CA GLU A 775 28.11 115.73 -45.64
C GLU A 775 27.60 116.54 -44.43
N ARG A 776 28.33 117.56 -43.98
CA ARG A 776 27.89 118.46 -42.89
C ARG A 776 26.64 119.26 -43.23
N VAL A 777 26.52 119.73 -44.47
CA VAL A 777 25.33 120.46 -44.94
C VAL A 777 24.11 119.53 -44.93
N TYR A 778 24.28 118.27 -45.35
CA TYR A 778 23.22 117.26 -45.24
C TYR A 778 22.85 116.97 -43.78
N GLU A 779 23.80 116.84 -42.87
CA GLU A 779 23.55 116.59 -41.44
C GLU A 779 22.71 117.70 -40.78
N HIS A 780 22.94 118.97 -41.12
CA HIS A 780 22.21 120.11 -40.55
C HIS A 780 20.85 120.36 -41.22
N HIS A 781 20.70 119.98 -42.50
CA HIS A 781 19.50 120.22 -43.29
C HIS A 781 18.99 118.98 -44.06
N PRO A 782 18.76 117.82 -43.42
CA PRO A 782 18.55 116.55 -44.13
C PRO A 782 17.29 116.55 -45.00
N LYS A 783 16.15 117.02 -44.48
CA LYS A 783 14.86 117.02 -45.21
C LYS A 783 14.85 117.97 -46.41
N ASP A 784 15.45 119.14 -46.26
CA ASP A 784 15.51 120.12 -47.35
C ASP A 784 16.56 119.74 -48.38
N PHE A 785 17.66 119.08 -47.96
CA PHE A 785 18.66 118.53 -48.86
C PHE A 785 18.11 117.39 -49.72
N SER A 786 17.40 116.43 -49.11
CA SER A 786 16.76 115.32 -49.83
C SER A 786 15.70 115.81 -50.82
N ARG A 787 14.98 116.89 -50.49
CA ARG A 787 13.96 117.50 -51.36
C ARG A 787 14.55 118.31 -52.52
N LEU A 788 15.59 119.10 -52.28
CA LEU A 788 16.08 120.11 -53.24
C LEU A 788 17.31 119.65 -54.03
N ILE A 789 18.15 118.76 -53.49
CA ILE A 789 19.47 118.45 -54.08
C ILE A 789 19.52 117.02 -54.66
N TYR A 790 19.30 116.01 -53.83
CA TYR A 790 19.23 114.60 -54.24
C TYR A 790 18.56 113.75 -53.16
N ASP A 791 17.67 112.84 -53.55
CA ASP A 791 16.82 112.06 -52.64
C ASP A 791 17.60 110.94 -51.92
N LEU A 792 18.34 111.33 -50.87
CA LEU A 792 19.09 110.42 -50.01
C LEU A 792 18.18 109.64 -49.06
N ASP A 793 17.01 110.20 -48.71
CA ASP A 793 16.00 109.54 -47.87
C ASP A 793 15.47 108.28 -48.56
N ARG A 794 15.18 108.36 -49.87
CA ARG A 794 14.76 107.19 -50.66
C ARG A 794 15.85 106.12 -50.75
N MET A 795 17.11 106.53 -50.90
CA MET A 795 18.23 105.58 -50.92
C MET A 795 18.35 104.82 -49.57
N GLN A 796 18.21 105.53 -48.44
CA GLN A 796 18.20 104.90 -47.11
C GLN A 796 16.96 104.01 -46.88
N ALA A 797 15.79 104.41 -47.40
CA ALA A 797 14.57 103.62 -47.33
C ALA A 797 14.69 102.30 -48.13
N VAL A 798 15.26 102.34 -49.34
CA VAL A 798 15.52 101.15 -50.16
C VAL A 798 16.54 100.23 -49.48
N GLU A 799 17.60 100.79 -48.89
CA GLU A 799 18.61 100.00 -48.16
C GLU A 799 18.04 99.32 -46.91
N THR A 800 17.16 100.00 -46.19
CA THR A 800 16.46 99.43 -45.02
C THR A 800 15.45 98.36 -45.45
N SER A 801 14.74 98.59 -46.55
CA SER A 801 13.79 97.62 -47.12
C SER A 801 14.50 96.35 -47.56
N LEU A 802 15.66 96.46 -48.22
CA LEU A 802 16.45 95.31 -48.68
C LEU A 802 16.93 94.43 -47.51
N LYS A 803 17.24 95.01 -46.34
CA LYS A 803 17.58 94.23 -45.13
C LYS A 803 16.43 93.35 -44.65
N GLY A 804 15.18 93.82 -44.79
CA GLY A 804 13.97 93.15 -44.34
C GLY A 804 13.36 92.13 -45.31
N VAL A 805 13.75 92.13 -46.59
CA VAL A 805 13.11 91.29 -47.62
C VAL A 805 13.43 89.80 -47.44
N LYS A 806 12.41 88.96 -47.64
CA LYS A 806 12.52 87.49 -47.64
C LYS A 806 12.38 86.87 -49.03
N LEU A 807 11.78 87.58 -49.98
CA LEU A 807 11.53 87.09 -51.34
C LEU A 807 12.69 87.44 -52.27
N LEU A 808 13.11 86.47 -53.08
CA LEU A 808 14.24 86.63 -54.00
C LEU A 808 13.99 87.72 -55.06
N ASP A 809 12.80 87.75 -55.66
CA ASP A 809 12.47 88.72 -56.71
C ASP A 809 12.45 90.17 -56.19
N GLU A 810 11.87 90.38 -55.01
CA GLU A 810 11.85 91.69 -54.35
C GLU A 810 13.26 92.13 -53.94
N ALA A 811 14.08 91.19 -53.43
CA ALA A 811 15.46 91.47 -53.07
C ALA A 811 16.30 91.87 -54.29
N LEU A 812 16.08 91.21 -55.43
CA LEU A 812 16.73 91.53 -56.70
C LEU A 812 16.32 92.89 -57.25
N SER A 813 15.03 93.22 -57.20
CA SER A 813 14.52 94.53 -57.65
C SER A 813 15.10 95.67 -56.81
N LEU A 814 15.05 95.55 -55.49
CA LEU A 814 15.56 96.57 -54.56
C LEU A 814 17.08 96.72 -54.66
N TYR A 815 17.82 95.63 -54.88
CA TYR A 815 19.26 95.68 -55.09
C TYR A 815 19.63 96.47 -56.36
N ASN A 816 18.92 96.25 -57.46
CA ASN A 816 19.14 96.99 -58.71
C ASN A 816 18.76 98.48 -58.58
N GLU A 817 17.65 98.80 -57.91
CA GLU A 817 17.23 100.19 -57.63
C GLU A 817 18.27 100.91 -56.75
N LEU A 818 18.76 100.26 -55.69
CA LEU A 818 19.80 100.79 -54.81
C LEU A 818 21.09 101.11 -55.58
N LYS A 819 21.47 100.25 -56.53
CA LYS A 819 22.65 100.46 -57.36
C LYS A 819 22.51 101.72 -58.23
N GLN A 820 21.36 101.92 -58.88
CA GLN A 820 21.10 103.11 -59.70
C GLN A 820 21.11 104.40 -58.86
N LEU A 821 20.49 104.39 -57.68
CA LEU A 821 20.45 105.53 -56.77
C LEU A 821 21.85 105.91 -56.26
N ARG A 822 22.69 104.92 -55.98
CA ARG A 822 24.10 105.12 -55.60
C ARG A 822 24.88 105.73 -56.76
N GLU A 823 24.83 105.16 -57.97
CA GLU A 823 25.54 105.73 -59.13
C GLU A 823 25.12 107.18 -59.43
N GLY A 824 23.82 107.50 -59.33
CA GLY A 824 23.31 108.87 -59.51
C GLY A 824 23.79 109.86 -58.45
N TRP A 825 23.91 109.43 -57.19
CA TRP A 825 24.41 110.28 -56.10
C TRP A 825 25.89 110.63 -56.31
N LEU A 826 26.70 109.69 -56.79
CA LEU A 826 28.12 109.91 -57.02
C LEU A 826 28.38 110.95 -58.12
N ASP A 827 27.61 110.90 -59.21
CA ASP A 827 27.67 111.92 -60.27
C ASP A 827 27.19 113.30 -59.77
N LYS A 828 26.13 113.35 -58.95
CA LYS A 828 25.64 114.61 -58.37
C LYS A 828 26.65 115.22 -57.39
N ALA A 829 27.27 114.42 -56.52
CA ALA A 829 28.30 114.88 -55.59
C ALA A 829 29.52 115.46 -56.33
N GLN A 830 29.96 114.83 -57.42
CA GLN A 830 31.02 115.38 -58.28
C GLN A 830 30.63 116.71 -58.94
N LYS A 831 29.37 116.87 -59.37
CA LYS A 831 28.88 118.16 -59.89
C LYS A 831 28.85 119.23 -58.81
N MET A 832 28.51 118.88 -57.57
CA MET A 832 28.46 119.82 -56.44
C MET A 832 29.84 120.39 -56.07
N ASP A 833 30.93 119.67 -56.36
CA ASP A 833 32.29 120.22 -56.22
C ASP A 833 32.51 121.46 -57.11
N THR A 834 31.91 121.50 -58.30
CA THR A 834 32.01 122.67 -59.19
C THR A 834 31.29 123.88 -58.59
N TRP A 835 30.19 123.65 -57.87
CA TRP A 835 29.48 124.70 -57.14
C TRP A 835 30.35 125.18 -55.98
N HIS A 836 30.95 124.25 -55.22
CA HIS A 836 31.84 124.56 -54.10
C HIS A 836 33.04 125.44 -54.49
N LYS A 837 33.59 125.28 -55.69
CA LYS A 837 34.69 126.15 -56.19
C LYS A 837 34.33 127.64 -56.24
N THR A 838 33.05 127.99 -56.28
CA THR A 838 32.60 129.41 -56.31
C THR A 838 32.49 130.02 -54.91
N ILE A 839 32.44 129.21 -53.85
CA ILE A 839 32.28 129.66 -52.47
C ILE A 839 33.40 130.62 -52.01
N PRO A 840 34.69 130.39 -52.32
CA PRO A 840 35.76 131.33 -51.96
C PRO A 840 35.55 132.75 -52.51
N VAL A 841 34.91 132.88 -53.68
CA VAL A 841 34.60 134.19 -54.29
C VAL A 841 33.54 134.92 -53.47
N TYR A 842 32.51 134.21 -53.01
CA TYR A 842 31.47 134.79 -52.16
C TYR A 842 31.96 135.07 -50.73
N MET A 843 32.93 134.31 -50.25
CA MET A 843 33.57 134.51 -48.95
C MET A 843 34.71 135.55 -48.98
N ALA A 844 35.06 136.08 -50.16
CA ALA A 844 36.09 137.12 -50.27
C ALA A 844 35.63 138.41 -49.57
N GLY A 845 36.35 138.81 -48.51
CA GLY A 845 35.99 139.93 -47.64
C GLY A 845 35.33 139.53 -46.32
N PHE A 846 35.07 138.23 -46.10
CA PHE A 846 34.65 137.71 -44.80
C PHE A 846 35.82 137.72 -43.81
N SER A 847 35.66 138.40 -42.67
CA SER A 847 36.63 138.36 -41.57
C SER A 847 36.07 137.53 -40.42
N PRO A 848 36.72 136.42 -40.03
CA PRO A 848 36.29 135.61 -38.88
C PRO A 848 36.33 136.41 -37.57
N SER A 849 37.21 137.40 -37.48
CA SER A 849 37.49 138.22 -36.30
C SER A 849 36.53 139.41 -36.11
N ALA A 850 35.59 139.64 -37.03
CA ALA A 850 34.59 140.70 -36.92
C ALA A 850 33.48 140.35 -35.89
N SER A 851 32.77 141.37 -35.39
CA SER A 851 31.66 141.18 -34.44
C SER A 851 30.52 140.35 -35.04
N ALA A 852 29.72 139.71 -34.18
CA ALA A 852 28.65 138.81 -34.59
C ALA A 852 27.66 139.48 -35.57
N ASP A 853 27.24 140.71 -35.29
CA ASP A 853 26.28 141.45 -36.12
C ASP A 853 26.84 141.79 -37.51
N ILE A 854 28.15 142.07 -37.62
CA ILE A 854 28.79 142.37 -38.91
C ILE A 854 28.90 141.10 -39.76
N ARG A 855 29.20 139.96 -39.14
CA ARG A 855 29.28 138.67 -39.84
C ARG A 855 27.91 138.21 -40.34
N GLU A 856 26.87 138.38 -39.53
CA GLU A 856 25.51 138.00 -39.93
C GLU A 856 25.02 138.88 -41.10
N LYS A 857 25.24 140.21 -41.03
CA LYS A 857 24.95 141.10 -42.17
C LYS A 857 25.72 140.71 -43.44
N PHE A 858 27.01 140.36 -43.32
CA PHE A 858 27.78 139.89 -44.46
C PHE A 858 27.21 138.58 -45.05
N LEU A 859 26.82 137.62 -44.20
CA LEU A 859 26.22 136.37 -44.64
C LEU A 859 24.83 136.58 -45.26
N GLU A 860 24.04 137.53 -44.78
CA GLU A 860 22.78 137.94 -45.40
C GLU A 860 23.00 138.57 -46.78
N ASP A 861 23.98 139.48 -46.90
CA ASP A 861 24.35 140.10 -48.17
C ASP A 861 24.87 139.08 -49.19
N VAL A 862 25.72 138.15 -48.74
CA VAL A 862 26.20 137.03 -49.58
C VAL A 862 25.05 136.11 -49.97
N SER A 863 24.14 135.80 -49.03
CA SER A 863 22.96 134.99 -49.32
C SER A 863 22.07 135.65 -50.39
N LYS A 864 21.91 136.98 -50.31
CA LYS A 864 21.19 137.76 -51.32
C LYS A 864 21.89 137.71 -52.68
N LYS A 865 23.21 137.92 -52.73
CA LYS A 865 24.01 137.81 -53.97
C LYS A 865 23.94 136.43 -54.61
N ILE A 866 23.97 135.36 -53.80
CA ILE A 866 23.86 133.98 -54.31
C ILE A 866 22.47 133.76 -54.93
N ARG A 867 21.39 134.25 -54.29
CA ARG A 867 20.02 134.16 -54.85
C ARG A 867 19.86 134.97 -56.13
N GLU A 868 20.53 136.12 -56.24
CA GLU A 868 20.51 136.93 -57.46
C GLU A 868 21.33 136.30 -58.59
N THR A 869 22.42 135.59 -58.28
CA THR A 869 23.34 135.02 -59.27
C THR A 869 22.88 133.67 -59.81
N TYR A 870 22.28 132.83 -58.96
CA TYR A 870 21.82 131.50 -59.36
C TYR A 870 20.30 131.43 -59.38
N SER A 871 19.72 131.33 -60.58
CA SER A 871 18.27 131.13 -60.78
C SER A 871 17.78 129.75 -60.35
N ARG A 872 18.70 128.79 -60.20
CA ARG A 872 18.40 127.44 -59.74
C ARG A 872 18.35 127.37 -58.22
N GLU A 873 17.21 126.90 -57.70
CA GLU A 873 16.94 126.80 -56.26
C GLU A 873 17.82 125.75 -55.57
N ASP A 874 18.19 124.66 -56.25
CA ASP A 874 19.07 123.62 -55.71
C ASP A 874 20.50 124.12 -55.47
N ILE A 875 21.03 124.90 -56.42
CA ILE A 875 22.37 125.48 -56.33
C ILE A 875 22.42 126.64 -55.33
N SER A 876 21.45 127.55 -55.40
CA SER A 876 21.43 128.73 -54.53
C SER A 876 21.21 128.35 -53.06
N SER A 877 20.26 127.47 -52.75
CA SER A 877 20.03 126.97 -51.38
C SER A 877 21.26 126.23 -50.84
N TYR A 878 21.85 125.34 -51.65
CA TYR A 878 23.04 124.62 -51.24
C TYR A 878 24.24 125.53 -50.98
N LEU A 879 24.53 126.49 -51.86
CA LEU A 879 25.64 127.41 -51.69
C LEU A 879 25.45 128.33 -50.47
N ILE A 880 24.21 128.76 -50.19
CA ILE A 880 23.89 129.52 -48.97
C ILE A 880 24.16 128.68 -47.72
N TRP A 881 23.70 127.43 -47.68
CA TRP A 881 23.95 126.53 -46.56
C TRP A 881 25.44 126.22 -46.41
N ALA A 882 26.13 125.92 -47.51
CA ALA A 882 27.56 125.63 -47.49
C ALA A 882 28.41 126.84 -47.06
N VAL A 883 28.06 128.06 -47.50
CA VAL A 883 28.71 129.31 -47.05
C VAL A 883 28.51 129.52 -45.54
N ARG A 884 27.29 129.32 -45.04
CA ARG A 884 26.98 129.43 -43.61
C ARG A 884 27.72 128.38 -42.78
N GLU A 885 27.79 127.14 -43.27
CA GLU A 885 28.54 126.05 -42.62
C GLU A 885 30.04 126.32 -42.62
N ILE A 886 30.62 126.79 -43.73
CA ILE A 886 32.04 127.14 -43.80
C ILE A 886 32.33 128.30 -42.84
N ALA A 887 31.49 129.35 -42.83
CA ALA A 887 31.62 130.47 -41.90
C ALA A 887 31.48 130.07 -40.42
N ALA A 888 30.59 129.12 -40.11
CA ALA A 888 30.44 128.54 -38.77
C ALA A 888 31.63 127.65 -38.38
N SER A 889 32.21 126.91 -39.34
CA SER A 889 33.38 126.08 -39.10
C SER A 889 34.66 126.90 -38.88
N MET A 890 34.76 128.11 -39.45
CA MET A 890 35.85 129.07 -39.23
C MET A 890 35.72 129.86 -37.91
N LYS A 891 34.62 129.72 -37.17
CA LYS A 891 34.44 130.27 -35.80
C LYS A 891 35.06 129.38 -34.71
N LYS A 892 35.32 128.11 -35.01
CA LYS A 892 36.10 127.19 -34.17
C LYS A 892 37.57 127.37 -34.49
#